data_AF-A0A450XLP6-F1
#
_entry.id   AF-A0A450XLP6-F1
#
_cell.length_a   1.000
_cell.length_b   1.000
_cell.length_c   1.000
_cell.angle_alpha   90.00
_cell.angle_beta   90.00
_cell.angle_gamma   90.00
#
_symmetry.space_group_name_H-M   'P 1'
#
loop_
_entity.id
_entity.type
_entity.pdbx_description
1 polymer ?
#
loop_
_entity_poly.entity_id
_entity_poly.type
_entity_poly.pdbx_seq_one_letter_code
_entity_poly.pdbx_strand_id
1 'polypeptide(L)'
;MPLTDLPVSSGYRLIDLEAKARALSDRDARLLLENEGVADCSEEELAQLLHFSGRQPLALKTMAGFLAVHNQGKAKGWQRFRPDVVRIPPGREKEEHLWQVLAWTDGVLNANQRRVLNTLAWFREPVAGDWLRHLLTPRDAPELPQKEADAESDGEETLEELLRKLRGQFGSAPIYTPEELALPDLAMTGPDLRRALDSLVRLRLLRREPTKQGNNRYAMHDLIRDHFRRTPAPALDPQAIHLRLYRLYAGVIQPVWRPDGLDGLRPLYEAVHHGARAGLHQEALVDVYRDRILRNDGFYSTRKLGAVSADLAAVKNFFTEPWIKPAPGLKPADQAWLLNEAAFRLRALGRFDEALAPMRAGMEMAVEQEDWKNAANGASNLSELELTLGQVAAAVSDGARSVEYADQSEDDFLRMGFRTTHADALHQHGDRAEARRLFEAAEAIQKDRQPTYPRLYSLWGFRYADLLLGAAERAAWARTFGDEALPVVGAPGTLGEWIAACDAVTERARQWFEWRLPADPILDIALDRLTLARAGLYRALLSAEGCYEASPHCTVRFPEESRQTIAKHINAAVDGLRKSGEIEFVARGLLTRSWFRALTGDEAGAKADLDEAWDLARGAPLFQTDVLLTRARLFHHQNPTQARTALARARALIHQHGYHRRDQELTDAEAVIGTAQTQRQGGRADAYPPLYIYSWRYREKPPGFRKRRFGSWRNL
;
A
#
# COMPACT_ATOMS: atom_id res chain seq x y z
N MET A 1 -3.92 11.01 -2.83
CA MET A 1 -5.26 11.63 -2.76
C MET A 1 -5.88 11.32 -1.41
N PRO A 2 -6.13 12.28 -0.52
CA PRO A 2 -6.82 11.97 0.72
C PRO A 2 -8.32 11.89 0.43
N LEU A 3 -8.77 10.71 -0.05
CA LEU A 3 -10.18 10.33 -0.17
C LEU A 3 -10.65 9.64 1.11
N THR A 4 -10.18 10.11 2.25
CA THR A 4 -10.61 9.59 3.54
C THR A 4 -11.89 10.29 3.94
N ASP A 5 -12.95 9.50 4.17
CA ASP A 5 -13.79 9.82 5.33
C ASP A 5 -12.80 9.94 6.48
N LEU A 6 -12.67 11.16 7.01
CA LEU A 6 -12.04 11.39 8.29
C LEU A 6 -12.58 10.28 9.21
N PRO A 7 -11.74 9.33 9.69
CA PRO A 7 -12.23 8.30 10.59
C PRO A 7 -12.96 8.99 11.74
N VAL A 8 -13.88 8.28 12.39
CA VAL A 8 -14.55 8.77 13.61
C VAL A 8 -13.53 9.35 14.61
N SER A 9 -12.27 8.92 14.56
CA SER A 9 -11.14 9.40 15.35
C SER A 9 -10.36 10.61 14.81
N SER A 10 -10.62 11.17 13.62
CA SER A 10 -9.77 12.24 13.10
C SER A 10 -10.29 13.65 13.41
N GLY A 11 -9.34 14.47 13.87
CA GLY A 11 -9.42 15.92 13.94
C GLY A 11 -10.37 16.42 15.01
N TYR A 12 -11.61 16.72 14.64
CA TYR A 12 -12.49 17.51 15.49
C TYR A 12 -13.09 16.72 16.66
N ARG A 13 -13.35 15.40 16.52
CA ARG A 13 -13.93 14.60 17.62
C ARG A 13 -12.99 14.37 18.81
N LEU A 14 -11.68 14.51 18.61
CA LEU A 14 -10.66 14.45 19.67
C LEU A 14 -10.30 15.84 20.22
N ILE A 15 -10.76 16.89 19.54
CA ILE A 15 -10.49 18.28 19.88
C ILE A 15 -11.63 18.78 20.76
N ASP A 16 -11.27 19.18 21.98
CA ASP A 16 -12.17 19.97 22.81
C ASP A 16 -12.29 21.38 22.19
N LEU A 17 -13.47 21.69 21.63
CA LEU A 17 -13.77 23.00 21.05
C LEU A 17 -14.10 24.04 22.12
N GLU A 18 -14.43 23.60 23.33
CA GLU A 18 -14.73 24.47 24.47
C GLU A 18 -13.49 24.73 25.36
N ALA A 19 -12.34 24.14 25.02
CA ALA A 19 -11.10 24.35 25.74
C ALA A 19 -10.68 25.84 25.73
N LYS A 20 -10.46 26.41 26.92
CA LYS A 20 -10.00 27.81 27.11
C LYS A 20 -8.79 28.19 26.25
N ALA A 21 -7.87 27.25 26.00
CA ALA A 21 -6.68 27.51 25.19
C ALA A 21 -6.97 27.87 23.72
N ARG A 22 -8.20 27.65 23.24
CA ARG A 22 -8.64 27.91 21.86
C ARG A 22 -9.78 28.94 21.78
N ALA A 23 -10.19 29.46 22.92
CA ALA A 23 -11.24 30.46 23.02
C ALA A 23 -10.71 31.83 22.56
N LEU A 24 -11.47 32.53 21.72
CA LEU A 24 -11.18 33.93 21.40
C LEU A 24 -11.27 34.82 22.64
N SER A 25 -10.40 35.84 22.68
CA SER A 25 -10.54 36.94 23.65
C SER A 25 -11.81 37.74 23.35
N ASP A 26 -12.31 38.53 24.31
CA ASP A 26 -13.49 39.38 24.10
C ASP A 26 -13.27 40.36 22.95
N ARG A 27 -12.05 40.91 22.86
CA ARG A 27 -11.64 41.79 21.77
C ARG A 27 -11.72 41.09 20.41
N ASP A 28 -11.16 39.89 20.29
CA ASP A 28 -11.14 39.17 19.02
C ASP A 28 -12.52 38.65 18.63
N ALA A 29 -13.33 38.25 19.61
CA ALA A 29 -14.71 37.84 19.37
C ALA A 29 -15.58 39.01 18.91
N ARG A 30 -15.44 40.19 19.53
CA ARG A 30 -16.10 41.42 19.05
C ARG A 30 -15.66 41.77 17.63
N LEU A 31 -14.36 41.77 17.37
CA LEU A 31 -13.83 42.07 16.04
C LEU A 31 -14.37 41.09 14.98
N LEU A 32 -14.50 39.81 15.31
CA LEU A 32 -15.11 38.82 14.44
C LEU A 32 -16.59 39.15 14.17
N LEU A 33 -17.37 39.46 15.20
CA LEU A 33 -18.78 39.84 15.07
C LEU A 33 -18.94 41.08 14.17
N GLU A 34 -18.12 42.11 14.37
CA GLU A 34 -18.09 43.34 13.56
C GLU A 34 -17.76 43.06 12.10
N ASN A 35 -16.69 42.29 11.84
CA ASN A 35 -16.29 41.90 10.49
C ASN A 35 -17.36 41.08 9.75
N GLU A 36 -18.22 40.39 10.50
CA GLU A 36 -19.31 39.59 9.97
C GLU A 36 -20.64 40.36 9.90
N GLY A 37 -20.64 41.67 10.21
CA GLY A 37 -21.77 42.58 10.02
C GLY A 37 -22.68 42.75 11.23
N VAL A 38 -22.20 42.43 12.44
CA VAL A 38 -22.90 42.72 13.70
C VAL A 38 -22.39 44.05 14.26
N ALA A 39 -23.27 45.05 14.37
CA ALA A 39 -22.92 46.39 14.82
C ALA A 39 -23.44 46.70 16.22
N ASP A 40 -22.82 47.68 16.88
CA ASP A 40 -23.26 48.30 18.13
C ASP A 40 -23.46 47.32 19.31
N CYS A 41 -22.63 46.28 19.39
CA CYS A 41 -22.69 45.28 20.45
C CYS A 41 -22.12 45.82 21.78
N SER A 42 -22.97 46.02 22.80
CA SER A 42 -22.51 46.41 24.14
C SER A 42 -21.68 45.30 24.82
N GLU A 43 -21.00 45.63 25.93
CA GLU A 43 -20.30 44.62 26.75
C GLU A 43 -21.27 43.55 27.29
N GLU A 44 -22.47 43.96 27.74
CA GLU A 44 -23.49 43.02 28.23
C GLU A 44 -24.03 42.14 27.10
N GLU A 45 -24.25 42.70 25.91
CA GLU A 45 -24.72 41.96 24.76
C GLU A 45 -23.68 40.96 24.26
N LEU A 46 -22.39 41.37 24.26
CA LEU A 46 -21.28 40.48 23.95
C LEU A 46 -21.20 39.32 24.94
N ALA A 47 -21.28 39.60 26.25
CA ALA A 47 -21.26 38.56 27.27
C ALA A 47 -22.41 37.54 27.10
N GLN A 48 -23.62 38.01 26.76
CA GLN A 48 -24.75 37.14 26.47
C GLN A 48 -24.55 36.28 25.22
N LEU A 49 -24.03 36.87 24.14
CA LEU A 49 -23.74 36.14 22.91
C LEU A 49 -22.67 35.07 23.14
N LEU A 50 -21.58 35.39 23.86
CA LEU A 50 -20.51 34.45 24.18
C LEU A 50 -20.96 33.34 25.13
N HIS A 51 -21.91 33.64 26.03
CA HIS A 51 -22.50 32.61 26.90
C HIS A 51 -23.30 31.58 26.10
N PHE A 52 -23.97 31.99 25.03
CA PHE A 52 -24.77 31.09 24.20
C PHE A 52 -23.96 30.40 23.10
N SER A 53 -23.18 31.16 22.34
CA SER A 53 -22.43 30.68 21.17
C SER A 53 -21.03 30.19 21.49
N GLY A 54 -20.59 30.28 22.75
CA GLY A 54 -19.22 29.99 23.14
C GLY A 54 -18.24 30.99 22.53
N ARG A 55 -16.96 30.64 22.58
CA ARG A 55 -15.85 31.49 22.07
C ARG A 55 -15.15 30.92 20.84
N GLN A 56 -15.73 29.86 20.27
CA GLN A 56 -15.15 29.15 19.15
C GLN A 56 -15.46 29.89 17.83
N PRO A 57 -14.48 30.11 16.94
CA PRO A 57 -14.67 30.96 15.76
C PRO A 57 -15.79 30.52 14.79
N LEU A 58 -16.01 29.21 14.61
CA LEU A 58 -17.07 28.70 13.72
C LEU A 58 -18.47 28.97 14.30
N ALA A 59 -18.68 28.74 15.59
CA ALA A 59 -19.93 29.00 16.28
C ALA A 59 -20.23 30.51 16.27
N LEU A 60 -19.24 31.35 16.61
CA LEU A 60 -19.38 32.80 16.56
C LEU A 60 -19.66 33.33 15.15
N LYS A 61 -18.97 32.81 14.14
CA LYS A 61 -19.18 33.21 12.74
C LYS A 61 -20.55 32.81 12.22
N THR A 62 -21.03 31.63 12.60
CA THR A 62 -22.38 31.15 12.25
C THR A 62 -23.44 32.01 12.94
N MET A 63 -23.25 32.31 14.23
CA MET A 63 -24.08 33.24 15.00
C MET A 63 -24.11 34.64 14.36
N ALA A 64 -22.96 35.19 13.99
CA ALA A 64 -22.86 36.49 13.34
C ALA A 64 -23.61 36.54 12.00
N GLY A 65 -23.42 35.50 11.18
CA GLY A 65 -24.13 35.35 9.91
C GLY A 65 -25.64 35.32 10.08
N PHE A 66 -26.13 34.60 11.11
CA PHE A 66 -27.54 34.65 11.47
C PHE A 66 -27.98 36.07 11.83
N LEU A 67 -27.27 36.74 12.76
CA LEU A 67 -27.67 38.07 13.24
C LEU A 67 -27.71 39.08 12.09
N ALA A 68 -26.73 39.03 11.20
CA ALA A 68 -26.68 39.86 10.00
C ALA A 68 -27.88 39.62 9.06
N VAL A 69 -28.30 38.36 8.87
CA VAL A 69 -29.37 38.00 7.93
C VAL A 69 -30.77 38.18 8.54
N HIS A 70 -30.99 37.73 9.77
CA HIS A 70 -32.31 37.61 10.40
C HIS A 70 -32.56 38.62 11.52
N ASN A 71 -31.51 39.24 12.07
CA ASN A 71 -31.63 40.25 13.13
C ASN A 71 -31.07 41.62 12.76
N GLN A 72 -30.96 41.92 11.46
CA GLN A 72 -30.49 43.22 10.94
C GLN A 72 -29.11 43.65 11.47
N GLY A 73 -28.24 42.67 11.78
CA GLY A 73 -26.92 42.93 12.35
C GLY A 73 -26.92 43.37 13.82
N LYS A 74 -28.05 43.28 14.52
CA LYS A 74 -28.14 43.72 15.93
C LYS A 74 -27.77 42.59 16.88
N ALA A 75 -26.93 42.88 17.88
CA ALA A 75 -26.63 41.95 18.98
C ALA A 75 -27.78 41.85 20.00
N LYS A 76 -28.78 42.74 19.94
CA LYS A 76 -29.93 42.76 20.84
C LYS A 76 -31.12 41.94 20.31
N GLY A 77 -31.83 41.27 21.21
CA GLY A 77 -33.14 40.67 20.93
C GLY A 77 -33.10 39.41 20.08
N TRP A 78 -31.93 38.76 19.97
CA TRP A 78 -31.75 37.49 19.26
C TRP A 78 -32.43 36.31 19.96
N GLN A 79 -32.67 36.42 21.27
CA GLN A 79 -33.25 35.35 22.10
C GLN A 79 -34.65 34.94 21.64
N ARG A 80 -35.40 35.82 20.95
CA ARG A 80 -36.73 35.52 20.40
C ARG A 80 -36.74 34.41 19.34
N PHE A 81 -35.57 34.09 18.79
CA PHE A 81 -35.40 33.03 17.80
C PHE A 81 -34.92 31.72 18.41
N ARG A 82 -34.67 31.68 19.74
CA ARG A 82 -34.10 30.51 20.42
C ARG A 82 -35.10 29.34 20.40
N PRO A 83 -34.67 28.13 20.02
CA PRO A 83 -35.54 26.96 20.09
C PRO A 83 -35.79 26.55 21.54
N ASP A 84 -36.95 25.95 21.81
CA ASP A 84 -37.36 25.49 23.15
C ASP A 84 -36.48 24.34 23.67
N VAL A 85 -35.94 23.51 22.77
CA VAL A 85 -35.09 22.38 23.10
C VAL A 85 -33.91 22.29 22.13
N VAL A 86 -32.69 22.27 22.67
CA VAL A 86 -31.47 21.91 21.91
C VAL A 86 -31.05 20.51 22.31
N ARG A 87 -30.94 19.61 21.33
CA ARG A 87 -30.44 18.25 21.57
C ARG A 87 -28.99 18.14 21.11
N ILE A 88 -28.08 18.04 22.07
CA ILE A 88 -26.67 17.74 21.79
C ILE A 88 -26.56 16.24 21.52
N PRO A 89 -25.92 15.81 20.41
CA PRO A 89 -25.72 14.39 20.17
C PRO A 89 -24.84 13.76 21.27
N PRO A 90 -25.15 12.54 21.75
CA PRO A 90 -24.32 11.86 22.76
C PRO A 90 -22.85 11.78 22.34
N GLY A 91 -21.93 12.09 23.25
CA GLY A 91 -20.48 12.09 23.00
C GLY A 91 -19.95 13.33 22.27
N ARG A 92 -20.77 14.38 22.14
CA ARG A 92 -20.40 15.67 21.52
C ARG A 92 -20.57 16.85 22.48
N GLU A 93 -20.47 16.59 23.79
CA GLU A 93 -20.61 17.59 24.85
C GLU A 93 -19.53 18.69 24.74
N LYS A 94 -18.34 18.34 24.24
CA LYS A 94 -17.23 19.28 23.97
C LYS A 94 -17.42 20.19 22.75
N GLU A 95 -18.63 20.22 22.19
CA GLU A 95 -19.02 21.05 21.05
C GLU A 95 -20.38 21.71 21.30
N GLU A 96 -20.83 21.73 22.55
CA GLU A 96 -22.19 22.14 22.96
C GLU A 96 -22.61 23.46 22.32
N HIS A 97 -21.77 24.49 22.39
CA HIS A 97 -22.12 25.82 21.93
C HIS A 97 -22.30 25.87 20.40
N LEU A 98 -21.46 25.14 19.65
CA LEU A 98 -21.65 25.02 18.20
C LEU A 98 -22.96 24.30 17.88
N TRP A 99 -23.30 23.22 18.58
CA TRP A 99 -24.57 22.52 18.36
C TRP A 99 -25.78 23.39 18.72
N GLN A 100 -25.69 24.22 19.76
CA GLN A 100 -26.72 25.21 20.11
C GLN A 100 -26.92 26.23 18.97
N VAL A 101 -25.83 26.80 18.44
CA VAL A 101 -25.91 27.76 17.32
C VAL A 101 -26.44 27.10 16.05
N LEU A 102 -26.06 25.86 15.75
CA LEU A 102 -26.55 25.14 14.57
C LEU A 102 -28.04 24.80 14.68
N ALA A 103 -28.50 24.28 15.83
CA ALA A 103 -29.92 24.03 16.07
C ALA A 103 -30.76 25.32 15.99
N TRP A 104 -30.20 26.42 16.51
CA TRP A 104 -30.81 27.74 16.41
C TRP A 104 -30.91 28.23 14.96
N THR A 105 -29.83 28.10 14.19
CA THR A 105 -29.79 28.50 12.78
C THR A 105 -30.73 27.63 11.93
N ASP A 106 -30.80 26.33 12.21
CA ASP A 106 -31.69 25.40 11.50
C ASP A 106 -33.19 25.74 11.71
N GLY A 107 -33.55 26.29 12.88
CA GLY A 107 -34.92 26.69 13.20
C GLY A 107 -35.52 27.78 12.30
N VAL A 108 -34.68 28.57 11.60
CA VAL A 108 -35.13 29.65 10.71
C VAL A 108 -34.94 29.35 9.22
N LEU A 109 -34.38 28.19 8.88
CA LEU A 109 -34.16 27.81 7.49
C LEU A 109 -35.49 27.51 6.80
N ASN A 110 -35.69 28.12 5.64
CA ASN A 110 -36.81 27.76 4.76
C ASN A 110 -36.56 26.40 4.09
N ALA A 111 -37.62 25.88 3.46
CA ALA A 111 -37.57 24.57 2.81
C ALA A 111 -36.43 24.48 1.77
N ASN A 112 -36.23 25.49 0.91
CA ASN A 112 -35.21 25.45 -0.14
C ASN A 112 -33.78 25.47 0.43
N GLN A 113 -33.51 26.30 1.44
CA GLN A 113 -32.22 26.32 2.14
C GLN A 113 -31.91 24.97 2.79
N ARG A 114 -32.88 24.40 3.50
CA ARG A 114 -32.72 23.09 4.15
C ARG A 114 -32.49 21.98 3.12
N ARG A 115 -33.20 21.99 1.99
CA ARG A 115 -32.98 21.04 0.88
C ARG A 115 -31.55 21.12 0.33
N VAL A 116 -31.03 22.33 0.12
CA VAL A 116 -29.66 22.54 -0.37
C VAL A 116 -28.64 22.02 0.64
N LEU A 117 -28.73 22.40 1.92
CA LEU A 117 -27.80 21.92 2.94
C LEU A 117 -27.84 20.40 3.10
N ASN A 118 -29.04 19.82 3.19
CA ASN A 118 -29.20 18.38 3.31
C ASN A 118 -28.67 17.63 2.08
N THR A 119 -28.61 18.26 0.90
CA THR A 119 -27.99 17.66 -0.30
C THR A 119 -26.46 17.78 -0.27
N LEU A 120 -25.94 19.00 -0.05
CA LEU A 120 -24.49 19.22 0.02
C LEU A 120 -23.83 18.43 1.15
N ALA A 121 -24.57 18.13 2.21
CA ALA A 121 -24.04 17.39 3.32
C ALA A 121 -23.53 16.00 2.93
N TRP A 122 -24.01 15.40 1.85
CA TRP A 122 -23.57 14.05 1.42
C TRP A 122 -22.32 14.05 0.55
N PHE A 123 -21.93 15.18 -0.01
CA PHE A 123 -20.65 15.32 -0.71
C PHE A 123 -19.48 15.38 0.29
N ARG A 124 -18.34 14.81 -0.11
CA ARG A 124 -17.09 14.82 0.68
C ARG A 124 -16.08 15.87 0.22
N GLU A 125 -16.48 16.71 -0.74
CA GLU A 125 -15.66 17.73 -1.35
C GLU A 125 -16.45 19.02 -1.63
N PRO A 126 -15.78 20.14 -1.97
CA PRO A 126 -16.47 21.33 -2.44
C PRO A 126 -17.28 21.04 -3.71
N VAL A 127 -18.57 21.41 -3.70
CA VAL A 127 -19.55 21.02 -4.72
C VAL A 127 -19.68 22.13 -5.77
N ALA A 128 -19.54 21.81 -7.05
CA ALA A 128 -19.79 22.78 -8.11
C ALA A 128 -21.29 23.08 -8.21
N GLY A 129 -21.65 24.35 -8.46
CA GLY A 129 -23.05 24.76 -8.61
C GLY A 129 -23.79 23.97 -9.68
N ASP A 130 -23.13 23.64 -10.79
CA ASP A 130 -23.74 22.86 -11.88
C ASP A 130 -24.05 21.41 -11.48
N TRP A 131 -23.27 20.82 -10.59
CA TRP A 131 -23.55 19.48 -10.06
C TRP A 131 -24.87 19.45 -9.29
N LEU A 132 -25.14 20.52 -8.53
CA LEU A 132 -26.39 20.66 -7.78
C LEU A 132 -27.60 20.81 -8.72
N ARG A 133 -27.41 21.33 -9.93
CA ARG A 133 -28.53 21.48 -10.88
C ARG A 133 -29.06 20.13 -11.34
N HIS A 134 -28.19 19.17 -11.62
CA HIS A 134 -28.61 17.80 -11.96
C HIS A 134 -29.44 17.13 -10.84
N LEU A 135 -29.17 17.48 -9.58
CA LEU A 135 -29.85 16.89 -8.42
C LEU A 135 -31.13 17.63 -8.02
N LEU A 136 -31.12 18.96 -8.02
CA LEU A 136 -32.17 19.80 -7.42
C LEU A 136 -32.99 20.60 -8.45
N THR A 137 -32.45 20.83 -9.64
CA THR A 137 -33.10 21.64 -10.69
C THR A 137 -32.96 20.95 -12.05
N PRO A 138 -33.46 19.71 -12.23
CA PRO A 138 -33.14 18.89 -13.42
C PRO A 138 -33.55 19.56 -14.74
N ARG A 139 -34.56 20.43 -14.75
CA ARG A 139 -34.98 21.22 -15.92
C ARG A 139 -33.99 22.32 -16.33
N ASP A 140 -33.18 22.79 -15.37
CA ASP A 140 -32.18 23.84 -15.55
C ASP A 140 -30.74 23.28 -15.58
N ALA A 141 -30.60 21.95 -15.62
CA ALA A 141 -29.31 21.27 -15.63
C ALA A 141 -28.66 21.41 -17.02
N PRO A 142 -27.33 21.56 -17.10
CA PRO A 142 -26.62 21.54 -18.38
C PRO A 142 -26.94 20.27 -19.17
N GLU A 143 -27.03 20.39 -20.49
CA GLU A 143 -27.24 19.23 -21.35
C GLU A 143 -26.08 18.23 -21.20
N LEU A 144 -26.46 16.97 -21.05
CA LEU A 144 -25.50 15.87 -21.05
C LEU A 144 -25.13 15.54 -22.49
N PRO A 145 -23.88 15.13 -22.77
CA PRO A 145 -23.50 14.67 -24.10
C PRO A 145 -24.45 13.56 -24.56
N GLN A 146 -25.19 13.78 -25.65
CA GLN A 146 -26.07 12.76 -26.23
C GLN A 146 -25.21 11.69 -26.91
N LYS A 147 -25.70 10.44 -26.88
CA LYS A 147 -25.13 9.34 -27.67
C LYS A 147 -25.18 9.78 -29.13
N GLU A 148 -24.04 10.03 -29.78
CA GLU A 148 -24.02 9.92 -31.25
C GLU A 148 -24.48 8.49 -31.52
N ALA A 149 -25.68 8.34 -32.08
CA ALA A 149 -26.21 7.04 -32.45
C ALA A 149 -25.15 6.36 -33.29
N ASP A 150 -24.78 5.14 -32.91
CA ASP A 150 -23.80 4.32 -33.61
C ASP A 150 -24.20 4.33 -35.10
N ALA A 151 -23.53 5.17 -35.88
CA ALA A 151 -23.65 5.14 -37.31
C ALA A 151 -23.05 3.79 -37.69
N GLU A 152 -23.88 2.91 -38.24
CA GLU A 152 -23.42 1.74 -38.98
C GLU A 152 -22.43 2.24 -40.03
N SER A 153 -21.14 2.26 -39.67
CA SER A 153 -20.05 2.56 -40.57
C SER A 153 -19.59 1.24 -41.16
N ASP A 154 -20.27 0.82 -42.22
CA ASP A 154 -19.64 0.01 -43.25
C ASP A 154 -18.49 0.84 -43.86
N GLY A 155 -17.27 0.66 -43.34
CA GLY A 155 -16.09 1.34 -43.86
C GLY A 155 -14.87 1.19 -42.96
N GLU A 156 -13.74 0.86 -43.58
CA GLU A 156 -12.41 0.60 -43.01
C GLU A 156 -12.12 1.18 -41.62
N GLU A 157 -11.65 0.29 -40.73
CA GLU A 157 -11.23 0.60 -39.36
C GLU A 157 -10.16 1.70 -39.36
N THR A 158 -10.52 2.89 -38.86
CA THR A 158 -9.60 4.04 -38.87
C THR A 158 -8.39 3.80 -37.95
N LEU A 159 -7.24 4.39 -38.28
CA LEU A 159 -6.03 4.33 -37.45
C LEU A 159 -6.31 4.80 -36.01
N GLU A 160 -7.21 5.76 -35.84
CA GLU A 160 -7.59 6.31 -34.54
C GLU A 160 -8.41 5.31 -33.71
N GLU A 161 -9.24 4.51 -34.36
CA GLU A 161 -9.99 3.42 -33.76
C GLU A 161 -9.06 2.26 -33.35
N LEU A 162 -8.11 1.90 -34.20
CA LEU A 162 -7.02 0.95 -33.88
C LEU A 162 -6.16 1.44 -32.70
N LEU A 163 -5.83 2.74 -32.66
CA LEU A 163 -5.12 3.34 -31.53
C LEU A 163 -5.96 3.33 -30.24
N ARG A 164 -7.29 3.50 -30.35
CA ARG A 164 -8.24 3.37 -29.23
C ARG A 164 -8.31 1.94 -28.71
N LYS A 165 -8.30 0.94 -29.61
CA LYS A 165 -8.19 -0.49 -29.28
C LYS A 165 -6.87 -0.80 -28.56
N LEU A 166 -5.75 -0.32 -29.09
CA LEU A 166 -4.42 -0.50 -28.51
C LEU A 166 -4.26 0.20 -27.15
N ARG A 167 -5.01 1.29 -26.89
CA ARG A 167 -5.04 1.98 -25.59
C ARG A 167 -6.06 1.41 -24.60
N GLY A 168 -6.83 0.40 -24.99
CA GLY A 168 -7.85 -0.22 -24.14
C GLY A 168 -9.00 0.74 -23.78
N GLN A 169 -9.36 1.68 -24.65
CA GLN A 169 -10.42 2.66 -24.41
C GLN A 169 -11.79 2.17 -24.93
N PHE A 170 -12.19 0.95 -24.57
CA PHE A 170 -13.54 0.43 -24.83
C PHE A 170 -14.48 0.73 -23.67
N GLY A 171 -15.68 1.23 -23.99
CA GLY A 171 -16.76 1.58 -23.06
C GLY A 171 -17.07 3.08 -23.06
N SER A 172 -18.34 3.43 -22.90
CA SER A 172 -18.79 4.81 -22.64
C SER A 172 -19.09 4.97 -21.15
N ALA A 173 -18.85 6.15 -20.58
CA ALA A 173 -19.37 6.45 -19.25
C ALA A 173 -20.90 6.26 -19.24
N PRO A 174 -21.48 5.77 -18.13
CA PRO A 174 -22.92 5.58 -18.06
C PRO A 174 -23.61 6.94 -18.23
N ILE A 175 -24.61 6.98 -19.11
CA ILE A 175 -25.45 8.15 -19.34
C ILE A 175 -26.74 7.94 -18.55
N TYR A 176 -27.09 8.93 -17.74
CA TYR A 176 -28.30 8.91 -16.92
C TYR A 176 -29.25 10.00 -17.38
N THR A 177 -30.54 9.68 -17.37
CA THR A 177 -31.60 10.67 -17.62
C THR A 177 -31.63 11.72 -16.50
N PRO A 178 -32.16 12.93 -16.76
CA PRO A 178 -32.38 13.93 -15.72
C PRO A 178 -33.18 13.39 -14.53
N GLU A 179 -34.16 12.51 -14.78
CA GLU A 179 -35.00 11.86 -13.76
C GLU A 179 -34.19 10.89 -12.88
N GLU A 180 -33.22 10.17 -13.47
CA GLU A 180 -32.34 9.25 -12.75
C GLU A 180 -31.30 9.94 -11.87
N LEU A 181 -30.98 11.21 -12.18
CA LEU A 181 -30.07 12.07 -11.42
C LEU A 181 -30.81 12.90 -10.37
N ALA A 182 -32.03 13.34 -10.67
CA ALA A 182 -32.80 14.18 -9.78
C ALA A 182 -33.09 13.50 -8.44
N LEU A 183 -32.99 14.28 -7.37
CA LEU A 183 -33.49 13.86 -6.06
C LEU A 183 -35.03 13.92 -6.06
N PRO A 184 -35.72 12.82 -5.71
CA PRO A 184 -37.18 12.76 -5.74
C PRO A 184 -37.80 13.78 -4.78
N ASP A 185 -38.94 14.37 -5.18
CA ASP A 185 -39.74 15.34 -4.40
C ASP A 185 -38.99 16.58 -3.89
N LEU A 186 -37.82 16.85 -4.44
CA LEU A 186 -36.90 17.92 -4.01
C LEU A 186 -36.63 18.97 -5.08
N ALA A 187 -37.26 18.83 -6.25
CA ALA A 187 -37.13 19.78 -7.34
C ALA A 187 -37.44 21.21 -6.90
N MET A 188 -36.61 22.15 -7.34
CA MET A 188 -36.78 23.58 -7.20
C MET A 188 -36.41 24.29 -8.50
N THR A 189 -36.65 25.59 -8.58
CA THR A 189 -36.24 26.38 -9.75
C THR A 189 -34.77 26.80 -9.63
N GLY A 190 -34.08 26.98 -10.75
CA GLY A 190 -32.73 27.54 -10.77
C GLY A 190 -32.59 28.87 -10.00
N PRO A 191 -33.54 29.82 -10.11
CA PRO A 191 -33.56 31.02 -9.27
C PRO A 191 -33.67 30.72 -7.76
N ASP A 192 -34.47 29.74 -7.35
CA ASP A 192 -34.57 29.33 -5.94
C ASP A 192 -33.25 28.75 -5.42
N LEU A 193 -32.59 27.90 -6.21
CA LEU A 193 -31.28 27.34 -5.87
C LEU A 193 -30.24 28.45 -5.68
N ARG A 194 -30.19 29.44 -6.59
CA ARG A 194 -29.27 30.58 -6.48
C ARG A 194 -29.53 31.41 -5.22
N ARG A 195 -30.80 31.76 -4.94
CA ARG A 195 -31.17 32.49 -3.72
C ARG A 195 -30.83 31.71 -2.46
N ALA A 196 -31.06 30.41 -2.44
CA ALA A 196 -30.72 29.54 -1.33
C ALA A 196 -29.21 29.52 -1.09
N LEU A 197 -28.41 29.26 -2.13
CA LEU A 197 -26.94 29.25 -2.03
C LEU A 197 -26.38 30.59 -1.53
N ASP A 198 -26.82 31.71 -2.09
CA ASP A 198 -26.37 33.04 -1.66
C ASP A 198 -26.75 33.34 -0.21
N SER A 199 -27.96 32.96 0.20
CA SER A 199 -28.40 33.11 1.58
C SER A 199 -27.59 32.23 2.54
N LEU A 200 -27.29 30.99 2.18
CA LEU A 200 -26.50 30.07 3.00
C LEU A 200 -25.04 30.51 3.14
N VAL A 201 -24.49 31.17 2.12
CA VAL A 201 -23.17 31.82 2.18
C VAL A 201 -23.17 33.02 3.12
N ARG A 202 -24.27 33.80 3.16
CA ARG A 202 -24.44 34.91 4.12
C ARG A 202 -24.62 34.41 5.55
N LEU A 203 -25.32 33.29 5.73
CA LEU A 203 -25.47 32.60 7.02
C LEU A 203 -24.19 31.89 7.51
N ARG A 204 -23.12 31.90 6.71
CA ARG A 204 -21.83 31.24 7.01
C ARG A 204 -21.90 29.73 7.18
N LEU A 205 -22.98 29.11 6.71
CA LEU A 205 -23.13 27.66 6.63
C LEU A 205 -22.39 27.07 5.41
N LEU A 206 -22.20 27.89 4.37
CA LEU A 206 -21.41 27.55 3.19
C LEU A 206 -20.33 28.61 2.94
N ARG A 207 -19.19 28.18 2.41
CA ARG A 207 -18.18 29.05 1.80
C ARG A 207 -18.29 28.95 0.29
N ARG A 208 -18.35 30.10 -0.38
CA ARG A 208 -18.29 30.19 -1.84
C ARG A 208 -16.85 30.32 -2.31
N GLU A 209 -16.48 29.47 -3.25
CA GLU A 209 -15.16 29.42 -3.89
C GLU A 209 -15.34 29.80 -5.36
N PRO A 210 -14.98 31.03 -5.76
CA PRO A 210 -15.10 31.47 -7.14
C PRO A 210 -14.19 30.65 -8.05
N THR A 211 -14.70 30.25 -9.21
CA THR A 211 -13.90 29.62 -10.26
C THR A 211 -13.77 30.57 -11.45
N LYS A 212 -12.70 30.43 -12.24
CA LYS A 212 -12.48 31.25 -13.45
C LYS A 212 -13.59 31.11 -14.49
N GLN A 213 -14.36 30.02 -14.44
CA GLN A 213 -15.42 29.68 -15.39
C GLN A 213 -16.81 30.15 -14.93
N GLY A 214 -16.92 30.86 -13.80
CA GLY A 214 -18.20 31.36 -13.27
C GLY A 214 -19.08 30.33 -12.56
N ASN A 215 -18.75 29.03 -12.66
CA ASN A 215 -19.39 27.97 -11.88
C ASN A 215 -18.75 27.89 -10.48
N ASN A 216 -19.30 28.63 -9.53
CA ASN A 216 -18.81 28.66 -8.15
C ASN A 216 -18.84 27.27 -7.51
N ARG A 217 -17.82 26.95 -6.69
CA ARG A 217 -17.85 25.80 -5.79
C ARG A 217 -18.32 26.22 -4.41
N TYR A 218 -18.98 25.30 -3.71
CA TYR A 218 -19.53 25.53 -2.38
C TYR A 218 -18.97 24.50 -1.41
N ALA A 219 -18.24 24.98 -0.40
CA ALA A 219 -17.67 24.14 0.65
C ALA A 219 -18.50 24.26 1.94
N MET A 220 -18.75 23.12 2.56
CA MET A 220 -19.41 23.01 3.87
C MET A 220 -18.39 22.51 4.90
N HIS A 221 -18.38 23.13 6.08
CA HIS A 221 -17.52 22.67 7.18
C HIS A 221 -17.98 21.30 7.71
N ASP A 222 -17.06 20.41 8.07
CA ASP A 222 -17.36 19.03 8.43
C ASP A 222 -18.33 18.89 9.62
N LEU A 223 -18.21 19.76 10.63
CA LEU A 223 -19.15 19.81 11.76
C LEU A 223 -20.58 20.22 11.35
N ILE A 224 -20.69 21.16 10.40
CA ILE A 224 -21.98 21.57 9.83
C ILE A 224 -22.55 20.43 8.98
N ARG A 225 -21.69 19.75 8.21
CA ARG A 225 -22.04 18.55 7.44
C ARG A 225 -22.61 17.45 8.33
N ASP A 226 -21.98 17.17 9.46
CA ASP A 226 -22.44 16.16 10.43
C ASP A 226 -23.81 16.52 11.03
N HIS A 227 -24.09 17.80 11.27
CA HIS A 227 -25.41 18.26 11.73
C HIS A 227 -26.50 17.91 10.70
N PHE A 228 -26.36 18.38 9.45
CA PHE A 228 -27.38 18.17 8.42
C PHE A 228 -27.49 16.72 7.92
N ARG A 229 -26.46 15.88 8.11
CA ARG A 229 -26.59 14.42 7.92
C ARG A 229 -27.44 13.73 8.99
N ARG A 230 -27.47 14.28 10.22
CA ARG A 230 -28.24 13.72 11.36
C ARG A 230 -29.68 14.21 11.40
N THR A 231 -29.96 15.35 10.80
CA THR A 231 -31.30 15.94 10.67
C THR A 231 -31.75 15.96 9.20
N PRO A 232 -31.69 14.82 8.47
CA PRO A 232 -32.13 14.81 7.09
C PRO A 232 -33.61 15.17 7.03
N ALA A 233 -34.00 15.91 6.00
CA ALA A 233 -35.42 16.18 5.76
C ALA A 233 -36.14 14.82 5.61
N PRO A 234 -37.40 14.67 6.08
CA PRO A 234 -38.12 13.38 6.02
C PRO A 234 -38.21 12.75 4.62
N ALA A 235 -38.02 13.56 3.57
CA ALA A 235 -38.04 13.12 2.17
C ALA A 235 -36.69 12.59 1.63
N LEU A 236 -35.59 12.64 2.41
CA LEU A 236 -34.25 12.22 1.99
C LEU A 236 -33.86 10.88 2.61
N ASP A 237 -34.17 9.79 1.92
CA ASP A 237 -33.57 8.48 2.20
C ASP A 237 -32.05 8.51 1.91
N PRO A 238 -31.18 8.21 2.89
CA PRO A 238 -29.73 8.11 2.71
C PRO A 238 -29.31 7.22 1.53
N GLN A 239 -30.01 6.12 1.29
CA GLN A 239 -29.64 5.21 0.20
C GLN A 239 -29.97 5.85 -1.16
N ALA A 240 -31.13 6.48 -1.29
CA ALA A 240 -31.53 7.20 -2.49
C ALA A 240 -30.58 8.35 -2.86
N ILE A 241 -30.12 9.15 -1.88
CA ILE A 241 -29.15 10.22 -2.18
C ILE A 241 -27.79 9.65 -2.61
N HIS A 242 -27.32 8.59 -1.96
CA HIS A 242 -26.11 7.90 -2.38
C HIS A 242 -26.21 7.33 -3.80
N LEU A 243 -27.37 6.81 -4.19
CA LEU A 243 -27.63 6.38 -5.56
C LEU A 243 -27.50 7.54 -6.56
N ARG A 244 -28.08 8.70 -6.26
CA ARG A 244 -27.98 9.88 -7.14
C ARG A 244 -26.55 10.40 -7.24
N LEU A 245 -25.82 10.44 -6.12
CA LEU A 245 -24.42 10.84 -6.12
C LEU A 245 -23.52 9.87 -6.87
N TYR A 246 -23.74 8.56 -6.73
CA TYR A 246 -23.04 7.55 -7.52
C TYR A 246 -23.18 7.82 -9.02
N ARG A 247 -24.42 8.00 -9.51
CA ARG A 247 -24.72 8.28 -10.92
C ARG A 247 -24.09 9.59 -11.40
N LEU A 248 -24.21 10.64 -10.60
CA LEU A 248 -23.61 11.94 -10.86
C LEU A 248 -22.09 11.82 -11.00
N TYR A 249 -21.40 11.15 -10.06
CA TYR A 249 -19.96 10.97 -10.09
C TYR A 249 -19.50 10.07 -11.25
N ALA A 250 -20.18 8.96 -11.48
CA ALA A 250 -19.82 7.97 -12.48
C ALA A 250 -20.09 8.42 -13.91
N GLY A 251 -21.14 9.22 -14.15
CA GLY A 251 -21.57 9.61 -15.50
C GLY A 251 -21.34 11.08 -15.85
N VAL A 252 -21.62 12.00 -14.93
CA VAL A 252 -21.63 13.45 -15.23
C VAL A 252 -20.32 14.12 -14.87
N ILE A 253 -19.81 13.89 -13.65
CA ILE A 253 -18.56 14.50 -13.17
C ILE A 253 -17.37 13.85 -13.85
N GLN A 254 -17.45 12.54 -14.13
CA GLN A 254 -16.46 11.84 -14.93
C GLN A 254 -17.09 11.19 -16.17
N PRO A 255 -17.29 11.98 -17.23
CA PRO A 255 -17.87 11.49 -18.48
C PRO A 255 -16.87 10.68 -19.31
N VAL A 256 -15.58 10.69 -18.96
CA VAL A 256 -14.57 9.84 -19.60
C VAL A 256 -14.64 8.46 -18.94
N TRP A 257 -14.81 7.42 -19.75
CA TRP A 257 -14.88 6.04 -19.25
C TRP A 257 -13.62 5.64 -18.48
N ARG A 258 -12.44 5.82 -19.07
CA ARG A 258 -11.13 5.52 -18.48
C ARG A 258 -10.26 6.77 -18.42
N PRO A 259 -10.51 7.69 -17.47
CA PRO A 259 -9.77 8.93 -17.38
C PRO A 259 -8.32 8.67 -16.99
N ASP A 260 -7.43 9.60 -17.37
CA ASP A 260 -6.02 9.53 -17.02
C ASP A 260 -5.68 10.35 -15.77
N GLY A 261 -4.63 9.92 -15.08
CA GLY A 261 -4.07 10.62 -13.93
C GLY A 261 -4.92 10.52 -12.66
N LEU A 262 -4.34 10.94 -11.54
CA LEU A 262 -5.00 10.88 -10.23
C LEU A 262 -6.25 11.77 -10.17
N ASP A 263 -6.20 12.96 -10.74
CA ASP A 263 -7.34 13.88 -10.78
C ASP A 263 -8.52 13.29 -11.57
N GLY A 264 -8.23 12.53 -12.64
CA GLY A 264 -9.21 11.81 -13.42
C GLY A 264 -9.86 10.65 -12.66
N LEU A 265 -9.09 9.91 -11.85
CA LEU A 265 -9.64 8.81 -11.04
C LEU A 265 -10.42 9.28 -9.81
N ARG A 266 -10.19 10.51 -9.34
CA ARG A 266 -10.80 11.04 -8.12
C ARG A 266 -12.34 10.94 -8.09
N PRO A 267 -13.09 11.37 -9.12
CA PRO A 267 -14.54 11.20 -9.14
C PRO A 267 -14.97 9.73 -9.10
N LEU A 268 -14.19 8.81 -9.69
CA LEU A 268 -14.52 7.39 -9.70
C LEU A 268 -14.39 6.76 -8.31
N TYR A 269 -13.41 7.20 -7.51
CA TYR A 269 -13.33 6.78 -6.12
C TYR A 269 -14.52 7.30 -5.27
N GLU A 270 -15.02 8.51 -5.54
CA GLU A 270 -16.27 8.99 -4.93
C GLU A 270 -17.48 8.17 -5.39
N ALA A 271 -17.52 7.79 -6.68
CA ALA A 271 -18.55 6.87 -7.18
C ALA A 271 -18.51 5.54 -6.44
N VAL A 272 -17.34 4.91 -6.23
CA VAL A 272 -17.23 3.67 -5.44
C VAL A 272 -17.79 3.85 -4.03
N HIS A 273 -17.42 4.93 -3.35
CA HIS A 273 -17.90 5.23 -2.00
C HIS A 273 -19.42 5.35 -1.93
N HIS A 274 -20.03 6.08 -2.87
CA HIS A 274 -21.46 6.31 -2.92
C HIS A 274 -22.23 5.08 -3.43
N GLY A 275 -21.72 4.36 -4.42
CA GLY A 275 -22.33 3.15 -4.96
C GLY A 275 -22.45 2.06 -3.91
N ALA A 276 -21.41 1.84 -3.11
CA ALA A 276 -21.45 0.91 -1.98
C ALA A 276 -22.54 1.28 -0.94
N ARG A 277 -22.62 2.56 -0.55
CA ARG A 277 -23.64 3.04 0.40
C ARG A 277 -25.06 3.08 -0.18
N ALA A 278 -25.17 3.11 -1.50
CA ALA A 278 -26.43 2.92 -2.22
C ALA A 278 -26.87 1.44 -2.28
N GLY A 279 -26.05 0.50 -1.78
CA GLY A 279 -26.30 -0.94 -1.86
C GLY A 279 -25.83 -1.57 -3.18
N LEU A 280 -25.29 -0.80 -4.12
CA LEU A 280 -24.82 -1.24 -5.44
C LEU A 280 -23.39 -1.77 -5.41
N HIS A 281 -23.07 -2.63 -4.43
CA HIS A 281 -21.71 -3.15 -4.23
C HIS A 281 -21.16 -3.83 -5.48
N GLN A 282 -21.96 -4.71 -6.09
CA GLN A 282 -21.55 -5.48 -7.27
C GLN A 282 -21.30 -4.60 -8.49
N GLU A 283 -22.18 -3.63 -8.74
CA GLU A 283 -22.06 -2.69 -9.87
C GLU A 283 -20.86 -1.75 -9.67
N ALA A 284 -20.74 -1.14 -8.50
CA ALA A 284 -19.62 -0.25 -8.20
C ALA A 284 -18.25 -0.98 -8.21
N LEU A 285 -18.24 -2.27 -7.84
CA LEU A 285 -17.05 -3.11 -7.92
C LEU A 285 -16.63 -3.34 -9.37
N VAL A 286 -17.56 -3.81 -10.21
CA VAL A 286 -17.28 -4.21 -11.59
C VAL A 286 -17.10 -2.97 -12.45
N ASP A 287 -18.14 -2.15 -12.58
CA ASP A 287 -18.22 -1.11 -13.60
C ASP A 287 -17.31 0.07 -13.29
N VAL A 288 -17.00 0.32 -12.02
CA VAL A 288 -16.18 1.47 -11.60
C VAL A 288 -14.80 1.04 -11.13
N TYR A 289 -14.72 0.23 -10.07
CA TYR A 289 -13.42 -0.10 -9.49
C TYR A 289 -12.58 -0.95 -10.45
N ARG A 290 -13.09 -2.08 -10.92
CA ARG A 290 -12.33 -2.98 -11.80
C ARG A 290 -12.19 -2.41 -13.21
N ASP A 291 -13.29 -2.02 -13.83
CA ASP A 291 -13.30 -1.78 -15.28
C ASP A 291 -12.78 -0.38 -15.65
N ARG A 292 -12.88 0.61 -14.76
CA ARG A 292 -12.45 2.00 -15.04
C ARG A 292 -11.21 2.43 -14.26
N ILE A 293 -11.13 2.09 -12.97
CA ILE A 293 -9.98 2.45 -12.11
C ILE A 293 -8.80 1.51 -12.36
N LEU A 294 -9.02 0.19 -12.25
CA LEU A 294 -7.96 -0.80 -12.49
C LEU A 294 -7.72 -1.07 -13.98
N ARG A 295 -8.79 -0.95 -14.80
CA ARG A 295 -8.84 -1.22 -16.25
C ARG A 295 -8.79 -2.71 -16.63
N ASN A 296 -9.47 -3.58 -15.88
CA ASN A 296 -9.58 -5.05 -16.04
C ASN A 296 -8.30 -5.85 -15.81
N ASP A 297 -7.14 -5.35 -16.25
CA ASP A 297 -5.84 -6.00 -16.05
C ASP A 297 -5.23 -5.76 -14.66
N GLY A 298 -5.90 -4.95 -13.83
CA GLY A 298 -5.73 -4.95 -12.38
C GLY A 298 -4.80 -3.86 -11.83
N PHE A 299 -4.15 -3.05 -12.67
CA PHE A 299 -2.98 -2.30 -12.18
C PHE A 299 -2.76 -0.89 -12.72
N TYR A 300 -3.69 -0.28 -13.47
CA TYR A 300 -3.48 1.10 -13.91
C TYR A 300 -3.25 2.06 -12.74
N SER A 301 -4.14 2.05 -11.74
CA SER A 301 -4.05 2.94 -10.59
C SER A 301 -2.80 2.68 -9.73
N THR A 302 -2.44 1.42 -9.51
CA THR A 302 -1.33 1.03 -8.63
C THR A 302 0.03 1.07 -9.34
N ARG A 303 0.18 0.45 -10.52
CA ARG A 303 1.47 0.41 -11.24
C ARG A 303 1.79 1.68 -12.00
N LYS A 304 0.79 2.35 -12.62
CA LYS A 304 1.05 3.57 -13.41
C LYS A 304 1.04 4.83 -12.55
N LEU A 305 0.15 4.90 -11.55
CA LEU A 305 -0.07 6.12 -10.77
C LEU A 305 0.38 6.01 -9.29
N GLY A 306 0.80 4.83 -8.82
CA GLY A 306 1.21 4.63 -7.42
C GLY A 306 0.08 4.79 -6.41
N ALA A 307 -1.19 4.64 -6.82
CA ALA A 307 -2.36 5.01 -6.03
C ALA A 307 -2.77 4.00 -4.94
N VAL A 308 -1.82 3.23 -4.38
CA VAL A 308 -2.06 2.08 -3.48
C VAL A 308 -2.98 2.44 -2.30
N SER A 309 -2.75 3.59 -1.65
CA SER A 309 -3.58 4.02 -0.52
C SER A 309 -5.01 4.41 -0.91
N ALA A 310 -5.20 4.99 -2.10
CA ALA A 310 -6.52 5.36 -2.60
C ALA A 310 -7.32 4.12 -2.99
N ASP A 311 -6.64 3.18 -3.64
CA ASP A 311 -7.14 1.85 -3.96
C ASP A 311 -7.62 1.09 -2.71
N LEU A 312 -6.79 1.03 -1.65
CA LEU A 312 -7.17 0.37 -0.40
C LEU A 312 -8.40 1.06 0.25
N ALA A 313 -8.46 2.40 0.19
CA ALA A 313 -9.61 3.14 0.69
C ALA A 313 -10.89 2.85 -0.12
N ALA A 314 -10.77 2.64 -1.43
CA ALA A 314 -11.87 2.24 -2.31
C ALA A 314 -12.35 0.82 -1.97
N VAL A 315 -11.42 -0.14 -1.93
CA VAL A 315 -11.66 -1.55 -1.60
C VAL A 315 -12.40 -1.70 -0.28
N LYS A 316 -12.04 -0.90 0.73
CA LYS A 316 -12.72 -0.89 2.05
C LYS A 316 -14.25 -0.74 1.97
N ASN A 317 -14.77 -0.01 0.97
CA ASN A 317 -16.22 0.21 0.85
C ASN A 317 -17.00 -1.07 0.48
N PHE A 318 -16.30 -2.13 0.05
CA PHE A 318 -16.91 -3.42 -0.26
C PHE A 318 -16.91 -4.40 0.91
N PHE A 319 -16.57 -3.94 2.12
CA PHE A 319 -16.52 -4.75 3.34
C PHE A 319 -17.50 -4.24 4.39
N THR A 320 -18.23 -5.15 5.03
CA THR A 320 -19.00 -4.85 6.25
C THR A 320 -18.09 -4.84 7.48
N GLU A 321 -17.07 -5.68 7.47
CA GLU A 321 -16.00 -5.72 8.47
C GLU A 321 -14.67 -5.65 7.71
N PRO A 322 -13.89 -4.55 7.81
CA PRO A 322 -12.72 -4.35 6.97
C PRO A 322 -11.77 -5.55 6.98
N TRP A 323 -11.48 -6.06 5.80
CA TRP A 323 -10.55 -7.17 5.54
C TRP A 323 -10.99 -8.54 6.09
N ILE A 324 -12.19 -8.65 6.66
CA ILE A 324 -12.69 -9.91 7.24
C ILE A 324 -13.96 -10.35 6.52
N LYS A 325 -14.94 -9.45 6.36
CA LYS A 325 -16.24 -9.79 5.77
C LYS A 325 -16.56 -8.88 4.59
N PRO A 326 -16.39 -9.37 3.35
CA PRO A 326 -16.95 -8.72 2.16
C PRO A 326 -18.46 -8.54 2.28
N ALA A 327 -19.01 -7.54 1.59
CA ALA A 327 -20.43 -7.26 1.59
C ALA A 327 -21.23 -8.46 0.99
N PRO A 328 -22.32 -8.90 1.63
CA PRO A 328 -23.05 -10.11 1.21
C PRO A 328 -23.75 -9.97 -0.15
N GLY A 329 -23.94 -8.74 -0.65
CA GLY A 329 -24.50 -8.49 -1.98
C GLY A 329 -23.52 -8.73 -3.15
N LEU A 330 -22.28 -9.11 -2.87
CA LEU A 330 -21.26 -9.44 -3.87
C LEU A 330 -21.31 -10.92 -4.24
N LYS A 331 -21.00 -11.23 -5.50
CA LYS A 331 -20.83 -12.62 -5.95
C LYS A 331 -19.69 -13.32 -5.19
N PRO A 332 -19.77 -14.63 -4.92
CA PRO A 332 -18.73 -15.36 -4.17
C PRO A 332 -17.32 -15.22 -4.75
N ALA A 333 -17.16 -15.28 -6.07
CA ALA A 333 -15.86 -15.09 -6.74
C ALA A 333 -15.30 -13.68 -6.53
N ASP A 334 -16.17 -12.67 -6.58
CA ASP A 334 -15.80 -11.27 -6.35
C ASP A 334 -15.45 -10.99 -4.89
N GLN A 335 -16.04 -11.71 -3.93
CA GLN A 335 -15.67 -11.64 -2.52
C GLN A 335 -14.25 -12.18 -2.29
N ALA A 336 -13.94 -13.36 -2.85
CA ALA A 336 -12.60 -13.95 -2.77
C ALA A 336 -11.54 -13.06 -3.44
N TRP A 337 -11.86 -12.52 -4.62
CA TRP A 337 -11.00 -11.57 -5.33
C TRP A 337 -10.73 -10.30 -4.50
N LEU A 338 -11.76 -9.67 -3.92
CA LEU A 338 -11.60 -8.47 -3.08
C LEU A 338 -10.73 -8.68 -1.85
N LEU A 339 -10.80 -9.86 -1.22
CA LEU A 339 -9.93 -10.23 -0.10
C LEU A 339 -8.46 -10.28 -0.54
N ASN A 340 -8.17 -10.82 -1.72
CA ASN A 340 -6.83 -10.81 -2.31
C ASN A 340 -6.37 -9.37 -2.62
N GLU A 341 -7.21 -8.57 -3.27
CA GLU A 341 -6.89 -7.18 -3.60
C GLU A 341 -6.59 -6.34 -2.35
N ALA A 342 -7.37 -6.51 -1.27
CA ALA A 342 -7.12 -5.86 0.02
C ALA A 342 -5.76 -6.27 0.60
N ALA A 343 -5.46 -7.56 0.61
CA ALA A 343 -4.22 -8.09 1.15
C ALA A 343 -2.99 -7.61 0.36
N PHE A 344 -3.06 -7.59 -0.97
CA PHE A 344 -2.00 -7.06 -1.84
C PHE A 344 -1.67 -5.60 -1.51
N ARG A 345 -2.70 -4.75 -1.34
CA ARG A 345 -2.52 -3.32 -1.00
C ARG A 345 -2.03 -3.10 0.43
N LEU A 346 -2.47 -3.93 1.38
CA LEU A 346 -1.95 -3.91 2.75
C LEU A 346 -0.46 -4.27 2.77
N ARG A 347 -0.04 -5.31 2.03
CA ARG A 347 1.38 -5.67 1.87
C ARG A 347 2.19 -4.53 1.26
N ALA A 348 1.73 -3.96 0.14
CA ALA A 348 2.40 -2.84 -0.53
C ALA A 348 2.55 -1.59 0.36
N LEU A 349 1.68 -1.43 1.37
CA LEU A 349 1.77 -0.35 2.37
C LEU A 349 2.56 -0.73 3.63
N GLY A 350 3.19 -1.91 3.67
CA GLY A 350 3.93 -2.41 4.83
C GLY A 350 3.07 -2.85 6.02
N ARG A 351 1.75 -2.99 5.82
CA ARG A 351 0.79 -3.42 6.87
C ARG A 351 0.65 -4.93 6.87
N PHE A 352 1.78 -5.63 7.02
CA PHE A 352 1.91 -7.07 6.81
C PHE A 352 1.00 -7.90 7.72
N ASP A 353 0.89 -7.55 9.00
CA ASP A 353 0.04 -8.27 9.97
C ASP A 353 -1.45 -8.21 9.57
N GLU A 354 -1.91 -7.07 9.04
CA GLU A 354 -3.29 -6.90 8.59
C GLU A 354 -3.58 -7.64 7.28
N ALA A 355 -2.55 -7.98 6.49
CA ALA A 355 -2.70 -8.65 5.21
C ALA A 355 -2.89 -10.17 5.33
N LEU A 356 -2.44 -10.82 6.40
CA LEU A 356 -2.49 -12.29 6.53
C LEU A 356 -3.92 -12.84 6.54
N ALA A 357 -4.76 -12.32 7.44
CA ALA A 357 -6.13 -12.81 7.62
C ALA A 357 -7.00 -12.70 6.35
N PRO A 358 -7.09 -11.53 5.67
CA PRO A 358 -7.83 -11.44 4.41
C PRO A 358 -7.27 -12.37 3.33
N MET A 359 -5.95 -12.49 3.21
CA MET A 359 -5.33 -13.31 2.17
C MET A 359 -5.65 -14.79 2.36
N ARG A 360 -5.62 -15.26 3.62
CA ARG A 360 -6.00 -16.64 3.98
C ARG A 360 -7.47 -16.91 3.71
N ALA A 361 -8.36 -16.04 4.17
CA ALA A 361 -9.79 -16.18 3.92
C ALA A 361 -10.12 -16.18 2.41
N GLY A 362 -9.49 -15.29 1.63
CA GLY A 362 -9.70 -15.24 0.18
C GLY A 362 -9.22 -16.50 -0.54
N MET A 363 -8.08 -17.05 -0.14
CA MET A 363 -7.59 -18.34 -0.67
C MET A 363 -8.51 -19.49 -0.28
N GLU A 364 -8.97 -19.58 0.98
CA GLU A 364 -9.88 -20.64 1.44
C GLU A 364 -11.20 -20.60 0.67
N MET A 365 -11.78 -19.41 0.49
CA MET A 365 -12.98 -19.21 -0.31
C MET A 365 -12.80 -19.62 -1.77
N ALA A 366 -11.63 -19.33 -2.38
CA ALA A 366 -11.35 -19.74 -3.76
C ALA A 366 -11.23 -21.26 -3.89
N VAL A 367 -10.66 -21.94 -2.89
CA VAL A 367 -10.59 -23.41 -2.83
C VAL A 367 -11.99 -24.01 -2.71
N GLU A 368 -12.84 -23.48 -1.83
CA GLU A 368 -14.23 -23.94 -1.68
C GLU A 368 -15.07 -23.78 -2.97
N GLN A 369 -14.72 -22.80 -3.80
CA GLN A 369 -15.36 -22.52 -5.08
C GLN A 369 -14.74 -23.28 -6.26
N GLU A 370 -13.69 -24.08 -6.02
CA GLU A 370 -12.88 -24.72 -7.06
C GLU A 370 -12.30 -23.71 -8.09
N ASP A 371 -12.11 -22.46 -7.68
CA ASP A 371 -11.41 -21.44 -8.47
C ASP A 371 -9.90 -21.58 -8.26
N TRP A 372 -9.34 -22.60 -8.91
CA TRP A 372 -7.94 -23.00 -8.75
C TRP A 372 -6.96 -21.90 -9.12
N LYS A 373 -7.32 -21.02 -10.06
CA LYS A 373 -6.50 -19.87 -10.44
C LYS A 373 -6.36 -18.88 -9.29
N ASN A 374 -7.46 -18.49 -8.66
CA ASN A 374 -7.42 -17.55 -7.54
C ASN A 374 -6.88 -18.21 -6.26
N ALA A 375 -7.16 -19.49 -6.03
CA ALA A 375 -6.58 -20.26 -4.92
C ALA A 375 -5.05 -20.31 -5.02
N ALA A 376 -4.52 -20.60 -6.21
CA ALA A 376 -3.08 -20.64 -6.47
C ALA A 376 -2.41 -19.27 -6.25
N ASN A 377 -3.01 -18.18 -6.76
CA ASN A 377 -2.54 -16.82 -6.51
C ASN A 377 -2.55 -16.46 -5.02
N GLY A 378 -3.63 -16.79 -4.31
CA GLY A 378 -3.74 -16.55 -2.87
C GLY A 378 -2.67 -17.28 -2.06
N ALA A 379 -2.42 -18.56 -2.36
CA ALA A 379 -1.39 -19.36 -1.69
C ALA A 379 0.03 -18.87 -2.00
N SER A 380 0.32 -18.46 -3.25
CA SER A 380 1.62 -17.88 -3.60
C SER A 380 1.85 -16.55 -2.86
N ASN A 381 0.83 -15.69 -2.80
CA ASN A 381 0.94 -14.42 -2.09
C ASN A 381 1.13 -14.62 -0.57
N LEU A 382 0.47 -15.63 0.02
CA LEU A 382 0.66 -16.01 1.42
C LEU A 382 2.11 -16.44 1.66
N SER A 383 2.64 -17.31 0.80
CA SER A 383 4.03 -17.78 0.91
C SER A 383 5.03 -16.62 0.97
N GLU A 384 4.89 -15.63 0.07
CA GLU A 384 5.77 -14.47 0.06
C GLU A 384 5.61 -13.57 1.30
N LEU A 385 4.36 -13.32 1.72
CA LEU A 385 4.06 -12.51 2.90
C LEU A 385 4.58 -13.18 4.19
N GLU A 386 4.42 -14.50 4.29
CA GLU A 386 4.89 -15.31 5.41
C GLU A 386 6.41 -15.31 5.51
N LEU A 387 7.15 -15.33 4.39
CA LEU A 387 8.60 -15.10 4.39
C LEU A 387 8.95 -13.72 4.95
N THR A 388 8.25 -12.67 4.50
CA THR A 388 8.46 -11.31 5.02
C THR A 388 8.24 -11.26 6.52
N LEU A 389 7.22 -11.93 7.05
CA LEU A 389 6.92 -12.00 8.49
C LEU A 389 7.80 -13.00 9.28
N GLY A 390 8.68 -13.74 8.59
CA GLY A 390 9.53 -14.77 9.20
C GLY A 390 8.81 -16.05 9.61
N GLN A 391 7.68 -16.35 9.00
CA GLN A 391 6.93 -17.60 9.16
C GLN A 391 7.38 -18.63 8.10
N VAL A 392 8.68 -18.96 8.06
CA VAL A 392 9.29 -19.73 6.96
C VAL A 392 8.62 -21.10 6.75
N ALA A 393 8.26 -21.80 7.82
CA ALA A 393 7.59 -23.09 7.70
C ALA A 393 6.19 -22.98 7.06
N ALA A 394 5.44 -21.92 7.40
CA ALA A 394 4.15 -21.64 6.77
C ALA A 394 4.36 -21.29 5.28
N ALA A 395 5.37 -20.46 4.99
CA ALA A 395 5.69 -20.08 3.62
C ALA A 395 6.01 -21.28 2.72
N VAL A 396 6.74 -22.27 3.25
CA VAL A 396 7.02 -23.52 2.52
C VAL A 396 5.73 -24.31 2.26
N SER A 397 4.87 -24.42 3.27
CA SER A 397 3.57 -25.10 3.14
C SER A 397 2.68 -24.42 2.09
N ASP A 398 2.57 -23.10 2.14
CA ASP A 398 1.70 -22.34 1.24
C ASP A 398 2.27 -22.23 -0.16
N GLY A 399 3.60 -22.22 -0.27
CA GLY A 399 4.32 -22.41 -1.53
C GLY A 399 3.95 -23.75 -2.17
N ALA A 400 3.96 -24.86 -1.42
CA ALA A 400 3.57 -26.17 -1.93
C ALA A 400 2.11 -26.19 -2.41
N ARG A 401 1.18 -25.67 -1.59
CA ARG A 401 -0.24 -25.54 -1.95
C ARG A 401 -0.44 -24.72 -3.24
N SER A 402 0.32 -23.64 -3.42
CA SER A 402 0.24 -22.82 -4.63
C SER A 402 0.60 -23.59 -5.91
N VAL A 403 1.56 -24.54 -5.82
CA VAL A 403 1.91 -25.43 -6.94
C VAL A 403 0.78 -26.42 -7.22
N GLU A 404 0.22 -27.03 -6.17
CA GLU A 404 -0.91 -27.98 -6.30
C GLU A 404 -2.11 -27.33 -6.99
N TYR A 405 -2.50 -26.12 -6.56
CA TYR A 405 -3.61 -25.39 -7.16
C TYR A 405 -3.29 -24.90 -8.57
N ALA A 406 -2.06 -24.48 -8.86
CA ALA A 406 -1.68 -24.11 -10.22
C ALA A 406 -1.69 -25.30 -11.18
N ASP A 407 -1.31 -26.49 -10.71
CA ASP A 407 -1.37 -27.69 -11.53
C ASP A 407 -2.82 -28.06 -11.88
N GLN A 408 -3.77 -27.81 -10.97
CA GLN A 408 -5.21 -28.00 -11.19
C GLN A 408 -5.84 -26.92 -12.08
N SER A 409 -5.28 -25.71 -12.14
CA SER A 409 -5.80 -24.63 -12.97
C SER A 409 -5.42 -24.76 -14.45
N GLU A 410 -4.47 -25.63 -14.78
CA GLU A 410 -3.89 -25.83 -16.13
C GLU A 410 -3.33 -24.53 -16.77
N ASP A 411 -3.06 -23.50 -15.96
CA ASP A 411 -2.45 -22.24 -16.42
C ASP A 411 -0.92 -22.34 -16.32
N ASP A 412 -0.26 -22.60 -17.45
CA ASP A 412 1.20 -22.78 -17.52
C ASP A 412 2.00 -21.59 -16.95
N PHE A 413 1.46 -20.37 -17.04
CA PHE A 413 2.11 -19.21 -16.45
C PHE A 413 2.12 -19.29 -14.92
N LEU A 414 1.01 -19.70 -14.30
CA LEU A 414 0.92 -19.91 -12.86
C LEU A 414 1.73 -21.13 -12.42
N ARG A 415 1.65 -22.23 -13.16
CA ARG A 415 2.40 -23.48 -12.89
C ARG A 415 3.89 -23.21 -12.80
N MET A 416 4.42 -22.44 -13.74
CA MET A 416 5.80 -21.99 -13.74
C MET A 416 6.08 -21.03 -12.57
N GLY A 417 5.30 -19.94 -12.46
CA GLY A 417 5.55 -18.89 -11.47
C GLY A 417 5.55 -19.40 -10.03
N PHE A 418 4.56 -20.21 -9.66
CA PHE A 418 4.40 -20.65 -8.27
C PHE A 418 5.36 -21.76 -7.86
N ARG A 419 5.89 -22.53 -8.81
CA ARG A 419 7.06 -23.38 -8.54
C ARG A 419 8.27 -22.55 -8.10
N THR A 420 8.47 -21.36 -8.68
CA THR A 420 9.57 -20.48 -8.24
C THR A 420 9.31 -19.82 -6.90
N THR A 421 8.05 -19.51 -6.55
CA THR A 421 7.67 -19.04 -5.20
C THR A 421 7.97 -20.11 -4.16
N HIS A 422 7.54 -21.35 -4.42
CA HIS A 422 7.83 -22.47 -3.53
C HIS A 422 9.33 -22.75 -3.42
N ALA A 423 10.05 -22.70 -4.53
CA ALA A 423 11.50 -22.85 -4.57
C ALA A 423 12.22 -21.79 -3.73
N ASP A 424 11.77 -20.53 -3.78
CA ASP A 424 12.32 -19.46 -2.95
C ASP A 424 12.06 -19.74 -1.46
N ALA A 425 10.84 -20.12 -1.08
CA ALA A 425 10.51 -20.48 0.31
C ALA A 425 11.38 -21.65 0.83
N LEU A 426 11.56 -22.71 0.02
CA LEU A 426 12.46 -23.81 0.34
C LEU A 426 13.92 -23.36 0.42
N HIS A 427 14.35 -22.46 -0.46
CA HIS A 427 15.68 -21.90 -0.41
C HIS A 427 15.91 -21.12 0.88
N GLN A 428 14.97 -20.25 1.29
CA GLN A 428 15.03 -19.54 2.57
C GLN A 428 15.01 -20.50 3.77
N HIS A 429 14.24 -21.60 3.67
CA HIS A 429 14.21 -22.68 4.67
C HIS A 429 15.50 -23.52 4.73
N GLY A 430 16.39 -23.41 3.73
CA GLY A 430 17.65 -24.16 3.66
C GLY A 430 17.60 -25.46 2.86
N ASP A 431 16.44 -25.86 2.31
CA ASP A 431 16.32 -27.03 1.43
C ASP A 431 16.73 -26.67 -0.01
N ARG A 432 18.05 -26.50 -0.18
CA ARG A 432 18.66 -26.06 -1.44
C ARG A 432 18.45 -27.05 -2.59
N ALA A 433 18.40 -28.35 -2.30
CA ALA A 433 18.29 -29.39 -3.32
C ALA A 433 16.89 -29.38 -3.95
N GLU A 434 15.85 -29.35 -3.11
CA GLU A 434 14.48 -29.32 -3.59
C GLU A 434 14.13 -27.97 -4.23
N ALA A 435 14.62 -26.86 -3.68
CA ALA A 435 14.51 -25.55 -4.30
C ALA A 435 15.09 -25.53 -5.72
N ARG A 436 16.29 -26.10 -5.93
CA ARG A 436 16.91 -26.21 -7.26
C ARG A 436 16.02 -27.00 -8.22
N ARG A 437 15.50 -28.15 -7.78
CA ARG A 437 14.63 -29.02 -8.61
C ARG A 437 13.40 -28.27 -9.11
N LEU A 438 12.78 -27.46 -8.25
CA LEU A 438 11.61 -26.66 -8.60
C LEU A 438 11.95 -25.51 -9.57
N PHE A 439 13.09 -24.83 -9.40
CA PHE A 439 13.54 -23.82 -10.38
C PHE A 439 13.81 -24.44 -11.75
N GLU A 440 14.46 -25.60 -11.81
CA GLU A 440 14.72 -26.33 -13.05
C GLU A 440 13.40 -26.76 -13.73
N ALA A 441 12.44 -27.25 -12.94
CA ALA A 441 11.10 -27.58 -13.45
C ALA A 441 10.35 -26.35 -13.99
N ALA A 442 10.42 -25.21 -13.29
CA ALA A 442 9.82 -23.97 -13.75
C ALA A 442 10.47 -23.48 -15.06
N GLU A 443 11.79 -23.57 -15.18
CA GLU A 443 12.50 -23.16 -16.40
C GLU A 443 12.18 -24.07 -17.59
N ALA A 444 11.95 -25.37 -17.37
CA ALA A 444 11.46 -26.27 -18.40
C ALA A 444 10.08 -25.82 -18.92
N ILE A 445 9.14 -25.48 -18.03
CA ILE A 445 7.83 -24.94 -18.42
C ILE A 445 7.98 -23.61 -19.17
N GLN A 446 8.86 -22.71 -18.72
CA GLN A 446 9.16 -21.43 -19.40
C GLN A 446 9.62 -21.68 -20.85
N LYS A 447 10.54 -22.64 -21.04
CA LYS A 447 11.06 -23.01 -22.35
C LYS A 447 9.97 -23.56 -23.28
N ASP A 448 9.07 -24.39 -22.76
CA ASP A 448 7.99 -24.98 -23.57
C ASP A 448 6.93 -23.92 -23.92
N ARG A 449 6.53 -23.10 -22.94
CA ARG A 449 5.53 -22.02 -23.10
C ARG A 449 6.03 -20.89 -23.98
N GLN A 450 7.31 -20.53 -23.88
CA GLN A 450 7.88 -19.37 -24.57
C GLN A 450 9.30 -19.68 -25.07
N PRO A 451 9.46 -20.44 -26.17
CA PRO A 451 10.77 -20.89 -26.66
C PRO A 451 11.75 -19.76 -27.01
N THR A 452 11.26 -18.58 -27.37
CA THR A 452 12.06 -17.37 -27.60
C THR A 452 12.76 -16.87 -26.33
N TYR A 453 12.18 -17.17 -25.16
CA TYR A 453 12.66 -16.76 -23.84
C TYR A 453 12.83 -17.99 -22.95
N PRO A 454 13.77 -18.89 -23.24
CA PRO A 454 13.78 -20.23 -22.66
C PRO A 454 14.30 -20.29 -21.21
N ARG A 455 14.67 -19.16 -20.60
CA ARG A 455 15.20 -19.08 -19.24
C ARG A 455 14.28 -18.24 -18.38
N LEU A 456 14.24 -18.53 -17.07
CA LEU A 456 13.51 -17.69 -16.11
C LEU A 456 14.08 -16.28 -16.09
N TYR A 457 13.20 -15.28 -16.19
CA TYR A 457 13.53 -13.85 -16.19
C TYR A 457 12.76 -13.10 -15.10
N SER A 458 12.96 -11.79 -14.98
CA SER A 458 12.31 -10.93 -13.96
C SER A 458 12.54 -11.46 -12.53
N LEU A 459 11.56 -11.28 -11.62
CA LEU A 459 11.60 -11.78 -10.24
C LEU A 459 12.01 -13.25 -10.13
N TRP A 460 11.50 -14.11 -11.02
CA TRP A 460 11.76 -15.55 -10.99
C TRP A 460 13.21 -15.89 -11.35
N GLY A 461 13.76 -15.20 -12.35
CA GLY A 461 15.17 -15.28 -12.70
C GLY A 461 16.08 -14.78 -11.58
N PHE A 462 15.71 -13.69 -10.92
CA PHE A 462 16.43 -13.16 -9.76
C PHE A 462 16.47 -14.16 -8.59
N ARG A 463 15.33 -14.76 -8.24
CA ARG A 463 15.24 -15.80 -7.20
C ARG A 463 16.12 -17.01 -7.52
N TYR A 464 16.10 -17.46 -8.77
CA TYR A 464 16.95 -18.58 -9.16
C TYR A 464 18.45 -18.20 -9.11
N ALA A 465 18.81 -17.00 -9.58
CA ALA A 465 20.17 -16.48 -9.47
C ALA A 465 20.65 -16.39 -8.00
N ASP A 466 19.78 -16.00 -7.07
CA ASP A 466 20.07 -15.97 -5.63
C ASP A 466 20.49 -17.35 -5.10
N LEU A 467 19.76 -18.40 -5.51
CA LEU A 467 20.12 -19.79 -5.18
C LEU A 467 21.46 -20.18 -5.82
N LEU A 468 21.65 -19.89 -7.12
CA LEU A 468 22.87 -20.27 -7.85
C LEU A 468 24.14 -19.61 -7.28
N LEU A 469 24.04 -18.36 -6.84
CA LEU A 469 25.19 -17.60 -6.33
C LEU A 469 25.59 -17.95 -4.87
N GLY A 470 24.78 -18.67 -4.11
CA GLY A 470 25.00 -18.84 -2.65
C GLY A 470 26.40 -19.36 -2.26
N ALA A 471 26.94 -20.36 -2.95
CA ALA A 471 28.29 -20.86 -2.67
C ALA A 471 29.39 -19.85 -3.07
N ALA A 472 29.21 -19.17 -4.20
CA ALA A 472 30.13 -18.13 -4.67
C ALA A 472 30.13 -16.90 -3.74
N GLU A 473 28.99 -16.52 -3.17
CA GLU A 473 28.86 -15.44 -2.19
C GLU A 473 29.69 -15.73 -0.93
N ARG A 474 29.60 -16.95 -0.39
CA ARG A 474 30.40 -17.40 0.76
C ARG A 474 31.90 -17.37 0.46
N ALA A 475 32.30 -17.95 -0.66
CA ALA A 475 33.70 -18.00 -1.08
C ALA A 475 34.28 -16.61 -1.38
N ALA A 476 33.50 -15.73 -2.00
CA ALA A 476 33.90 -14.34 -2.27
C ALA A 476 34.09 -13.55 -0.97
N TRP A 477 33.22 -13.74 0.02
CA TRP A 477 33.39 -13.12 1.34
C TRP A 477 34.68 -13.56 2.02
N ALA A 478 35.04 -14.83 1.94
CA ALA A 478 36.27 -15.31 2.55
C ALA A 478 37.55 -14.65 1.99
N ARG A 479 37.47 -14.13 0.76
CA ARG A 479 38.55 -13.35 0.12
C ARG A 479 38.47 -11.85 0.38
N THR A 480 37.56 -11.41 1.26
CA THR A 480 37.38 -9.98 1.58
C THR A 480 38.54 -9.41 2.41
N PHE A 481 39.28 -10.20 3.20
CA PHE A 481 40.25 -9.66 4.19
C PHE A 481 41.74 -10.05 4.03
N GLY A 482 42.20 -10.53 2.88
CA GLY A 482 43.64 -10.77 2.62
C GLY A 482 43.91 -11.91 1.63
N ASP A 483 45.19 -12.29 1.48
CA ASP A 483 45.66 -13.34 0.55
C ASP A 483 45.24 -14.76 0.95
N GLU A 484 45.24 -15.07 2.25
CA GLU A 484 44.71 -16.35 2.73
C GLU A 484 43.19 -16.25 2.86
N ALA A 485 42.48 -17.11 2.12
CA ALA A 485 41.03 -17.19 2.23
C ALA A 485 40.65 -17.52 3.67
N LEU A 486 39.77 -16.71 4.26
CA LEU A 486 39.18 -16.99 5.58
C LEU A 486 38.60 -18.42 5.59
N PRO A 487 38.59 -19.11 6.74
CA PRO A 487 38.05 -20.46 6.82
C PRO A 487 36.59 -20.46 6.37
N VAL A 488 36.33 -21.04 5.20
CA VAL A 488 34.98 -21.38 4.73
C VAL A 488 34.72 -22.81 5.12
N VAL A 489 33.82 -23.02 6.07
CA VAL A 489 33.53 -24.37 6.57
C VAL A 489 32.64 -25.08 5.56
N GLY A 490 33.24 -26.00 4.79
CA GLY A 490 32.51 -26.90 3.90
C GLY A 490 31.69 -26.22 2.80
N ALA A 491 32.18 -25.12 2.21
CA ALA A 491 31.55 -24.62 0.97
C ALA A 491 31.66 -25.69 -0.13
N PRO A 492 30.54 -26.14 -0.72
CA PRO A 492 30.58 -27.09 -1.80
C PRO A 492 31.18 -26.43 -3.04
N GLY A 493 32.08 -27.16 -3.70
CA GLY A 493 32.69 -26.78 -4.97
C GLY A 493 34.10 -26.21 -4.86
N THR A 494 34.65 -25.90 -6.02
CA THR A 494 36.01 -25.40 -6.26
C THR A 494 35.96 -23.95 -6.73
N LEU A 495 37.12 -23.27 -6.72
CA LEU A 495 37.24 -21.91 -7.24
C LEU A 495 36.70 -21.77 -8.68
N GLY A 496 37.00 -22.75 -9.53
CA GLY A 496 36.52 -22.79 -10.91
C GLY A 496 34.99 -22.93 -11.00
N GLU A 497 34.38 -23.76 -10.16
CA GLU A 497 32.91 -23.92 -10.12
C GLU A 497 32.20 -22.66 -9.62
N TRP A 498 32.78 -21.94 -8.64
CA TRP A 498 32.21 -20.69 -8.15
C TRP A 498 32.30 -19.56 -9.18
N ILE A 499 33.43 -19.46 -9.90
CA ILE A 499 33.58 -18.52 -11.02
C ILE A 499 32.59 -18.86 -12.14
N ALA A 500 32.49 -20.15 -12.52
CA ALA A 500 31.54 -20.61 -13.53
C ALA A 500 30.08 -20.32 -13.14
N ALA A 501 29.72 -20.45 -11.86
CA ALA A 501 28.40 -20.07 -11.38
C ALA A 501 28.13 -18.55 -11.55
N CYS A 502 29.12 -17.69 -11.27
CA CYS A 502 28.99 -16.26 -11.50
C CYS A 502 28.86 -15.93 -13.00
N ASP A 503 29.62 -16.62 -13.86
CA ASP A 503 29.56 -16.45 -15.31
C ASP A 503 28.20 -16.89 -15.86
N ALA A 504 27.70 -18.06 -15.45
CA ALA A 504 26.39 -18.55 -15.87
C ALA A 504 25.24 -17.63 -15.44
N VAL A 505 25.29 -17.06 -14.24
CA VAL A 505 24.31 -16.07 -13.77
C VAL A 505 24.43 -14.74 -14.52
N THR A 506 25.66 -14.33 -14.86
CA THR A 506 25.91 -13.14 -15.68
C THR A 506 25.33 -13.30 -17.08
N GLU A 507 25.53 -14.45 -17.72
CA GLU A 507 24.95 -14.76 -19.02
C GLU A 507 23.42 -14.75 -18.98
N ARG A 508 22.82 -15.38 -17.95
CA ARG A 508 21.36 -15.36 -17.73
C ARG A 508 20.82 -13.94 -17.67
N ALA A 509 21.43 -13.09 -16.84
CA ALA A 509 20.96 -11.72 -16.65
C ALA A 509 21.22 -10.82 -17.88
N ARG A 510 22.32 -11.04 -18.62
CA ARG A 510 22.64 -10.29 -19.85
C ARG A 510 21.68 -10.60 -20.99
N GLN A 511 21.29 -11.86 -21.15
CA GLN A 511 20.38 -12.29 -22.21
C GLN A 511 19.06 -11.49 -22.17
N TRP A 512 18.59 -11.14 -20.98
CA TRP A 512 17.38 -10.32 -20.85
C TRP A 512 17.58 -8.87 -21.34
N PHE A 513 18.78 -8.28 -21.20
CA PHE A 513 19.05 -6.93 -21.73
C PHE A 513 18.93 -6.85 -23.26
N GLU A 514 19.16 -7.95 -23.96
CA GLU A 514 19.01 -8.03 -25.42
C GLU A 514 17.55 -7.98 -25.87
N TRP A 515 16.63 -8.29 -24.96
CA TRP A 515 15.21 -8.45 -25.25
C TRP A 515 14.31 -7.38 -24.65
N ARG A 516 14.90 -6.35 -24.04
CA ARG A 516 14.14 -5.34 -23.32
C ARG A 516 13.25 -4.51 -24.22
N LEU A 517 12.06 -4.21 -23.70
CA LEU A 517 11.14 -3.26 -24.28
C LEU A 517 11.15 -1.95 -23.48
N PRO A 518 10.92 -0.78 -24.11
CA PRO A 518 10.87 0.50 -23.40
C PRO A 518 9.82 0.58 -22.28
N ALA A 519 8.82 -0.31 -22.30
CA ALA A 519 7.73 -0.36 -21.35
C ALA A 519 7.94 -1.38 -20.20
N ASP A 520 9.11 -2.03 -20.12
CA ASP A 520 9.36 -3.06 -19.11
C ASP A 520 9.28 -2.50 -17.67
N PRO A 521 8.78 -3.30 -16.70
CA PRO A 521 8.68 -2.88 -15.31
C PRO A 521 10.04 -2.46 -14.71
N ILE A 522 10.07 -1.30 -14.05
CA ILE A 522 11.29 -0.76 -13.41
C ILE A 522 11.88 -1.73 -12.38
N LEU A 523 11.03 -2.49 -11.67
CA LEU A 523 11.45 -3.49 -10.70
C LEU A 523 12.33 -4.57 -11.36
N ASP A 524 11.81 -5.21 -12.41
CA ASP A 524 12.53 -6.26 -13.14
C ASP A 524 13.86 -5.74 -13.66
N ILE A 525 13.84 -4.52 -14.20
CA ILE A 525 15.04 -3.85 -14.67
C ILE A 525 16.10 -3.76 -13.58
N ALA A 526 15.69 -3.38 -12.38
CA ALA A 526 16.56 -3.18 -11.25
C ALA A 526 17.06 -4.51 -10.66
N LEU A 527 16.24 -5.56 -10.68
CA LEU A 527 16.62 -6.91 -10.24
C LEU A 527 17.69 -7.54 -11.15
N ASP A 528 17.63 -7.35 -12.47
CA ASP A 528 18.71 -7.81 -13.36
C ASP A 528 20.02 -7.06 -13.10
N ARG A 529 19.91 -5.74 -12.88
CA ARG A 529 21.07 -4.91 -12.53
C ARG A 529 21.69 -5.37 -11.21
N LEU A 530 20.87 -5.70 -10.21
CA LEU A 530 21.34 -6.25 -8.94
C LEU A 530 22.00 -7.62 -9.14
N THR A 531 21.42 -8.48 -9.97
CA THR A 531 21.99 -9.80 -10.31
C THR A 531 23.37 -9.67 -10.94
N LEU A 532 23.52 -8.77 -11.92
CA LEU A 532 24.81 -8.48 -12.57
C LEU A 532 25.82 -7.89 -11.58
N ALA A 533 25.39 -7.00 -10.69
CA ALA A 533 26.26 -6.44 -9.67
C ALA A 533 26.78 -7.53 -8.69
N ARG A 534 25.90 -8.43 -8.24
CA ARG A 534 26.27 -9.53 -7.33
C ARG A 534 27.21 -10.52 -7.99
N ALA A 535 26.85 -11.02 -9.17
CA ALA A 535 27.69 -11.97 -9.91
C ALA A 535 29.05 -11.35 -10.26
N GLY A 536 29.08 -10.10 -10.71
CA GLY A 536 30.31 -9.37 -11.01
C GLY A 536 31.19 -9.15 -9.77
N LEU A 537 30.60 -8.76 -8.63
CA LEU A 537 31.33 -8.59 -7.37
C LEU A 537 31.94 -9.89 -6.89
N TYR A 538 31.17 -10.98 -6.85
CA TYR A 538 31.66 -12.28 -6.38
C TYR A 538 32.75 -12.82 -7.30
N ARG A 539 32.53 -12.76 -8.62
CA ARG A 539 33.52 -13.17 -9.62
C ARG A 539 34.82 -12.38 -9.46
N ALA A 540 34.76 -11.06 -9.32
CA ALA A 540 35.95 -10.22 -9.17
C ALA A 540 36.75 -10.57 -7.90
N LEU A 541 36.07 -10.82 -6.77
CA LEU A 541 36.72 -11.26 -5.53
C LEU A 541 37.33 -12.67 -5.64
N LEU A 542 36.69 -13.57 -6.39
CA LEU A 542 37.20 -14.92 -6.63
C LEU A 542 38.37 -14.93 -7.62
N SER A 543 38.47 -13.95 -8.52
CA SER A 543 39.58 -13.81 -9.48
C SER A 543 40.70 -12.88 -9.01
N ALA A 544 40.56 -12.22 -7.86
CA ALA A 544 41.58 -11.31 -7.36
C ALA A 544 42.87 -12.07 -7.00
N GLU A 545 43.99 -11.65 -7.58
CA GLU A 545 45.35 -12.09 -7.25
C GLU A 545 46.12 -10.90 -6.66
N GLY A 546 46.79 -11.08 -5.51
CA GLY A 546 47.81 -10.15 -5.02
C GLY A 546 47.34 -8.88 -4.29
N CYS A 547 46.30 -8.96 -3.45
CA CYS A 547 46.08 -7.93 -2.42
C CYS A 547 46.86 -8.30 -1.15
N TYR A 548 48.16 -8.03 -1.18
CA TYR A 548 49.13 -8.41 -0.14
C TYR A 548 49.00 -7.62 1.18
N GLU A 549 48.13 -6.61 1.25
CA GLU A 549 47.84 -5.86 2.48
C GLU A 549 46.49 -6.26 3.05
N ALA A 550 46.46 -6.59 4.34
CA ALA A 550 45.25 -6.83 5.14
C ALA A 550 44.49 -5.51 5.42
N SER A 551 44.23 -4.74 4.37
CA SER A 551 43.47 -3.50 4.40
C SER A 551 42.14 -3.69 3.66
N PRO A 552 41.00 -3.28 4.25
CA PRO A 552 39.73 -3.16 3.53
C PRO A 552 39.81 -2.25 2.30
N HIS A 553 40.89 -1.46 2.17
CA HIS A 553 41.07 -0.41 1.17
C HIS A 553 42.12 -0.72 0.10
N CYS A 554 42.35 -2.01 -0.22
CA CYS A 554 43.22 -2.40 -1.34
C CYS A 554 42.70 -1.76 -2.64
N THR A 555 43.35 -0.69 -3.12
CA THR A 555 42.95 0.06 -4.32
C THR A 555 43.13 -0.75 -5.61
N VAL A 556 43.94 -1.81 -5.55
CA VAL A 556 44.24 -2.75 -6.65
C VAL A 556 43.34 -4.00 -6.63
N ARG A 557 42.40 -4.11 -5.68
CA ARG A 557 41.53 -5.29 -5.48
C ARG A 557 40.65 -5.60 -6.68
N PHE A 558 40.32 -4.58 -7.45
CA PHE A 558 39.53 -4.70 -8.67
C PHE A 558 40.32 -4.09 -9.82
N PRO A 559 40.36 -4.76 -11.00
CA PRO A 559 40.61 -4.03 -12.23
C PRO A 559 39.63 -2.86 -12.33
N GLU A 560 40.12 -1.67 -12.70
CA GLU A 560 39.31 -0.44 -12.71
C GLU A 560 38.02 -0.59 -13.54
N GLU A 561 38.09 -1.28 -14.68
CA GLU A 561 36.93 -1.58 -15.52
C GLU A 561 35.87 -2.42 -14.78
N SER A 562 36.30 -3.42 -14.01
CA SER A 562 35.40 -4.25 -13.20
C SER A 562 34.76 -3.42 -12.09
N ARG A 563 35.54 -2.55 -11.42
CA ARG A 563 35.04 -1.63 -10.40
C ARG A 563 33.97 -0.70 -10.96
N GLN A 564 34.22 -0.07 -12.11
CA GLN A 564 33.27 0.83 -12.78
C GLN A 564 32.00 0.10 -13.22
N THR A 565 32.15 -1.11 -13.77
CA THR A 565 31.02 -1.93 -14.21
C THR A 565 30.13 -2.31 -13.03
N ILE A 566 30.70 -2.82 -11.93
CA ILE A 566 29.95 -3.17 -10.71
C ILE A 566 29.25 -1.93 -10.15
N ALA A 567 29.96 -0.79 -10.04
CA ALA A 567 29.41 0.47 -9.55
C ALA A 567 28.21 0.94 -10.38
N LYS A 568 28.32 0.88 -11.71
CA LYS A 568 27.24 1.23 -12.64
C LYS A 568 25.99 0.38 -12.40
N HIS A 569 26.17 -0.94 -12.29
CA HIS A 569 25.07 -1.87 -12.08
C HIS A 569 24.42 -1.70 -10.70
N ILE A 570 25.20 -1.62 -9.62
CA ILE A 570 24.65 -1.55 -8.26
C ILE A 570 23.94 -0.22 -7.97
N ASN A 571 24.47 0.91 -8.47
CA ASN A 571 23.80 2.21 -8.31
C ASN A 571 22.49 2.25 -9.09
N ALA A 572 22.50 1.81 -10.36
CA ALA A 572 21.28 1.72 -11.16
C ALA A 572 20.24 0.76 -10.56
N ALA A 573 20.68 -0.34 -9.94
CA ALA A 573 19.81 -1.25 -9.22
C ALA A 573 19.13 -0.56 -8.03
N VAL A 574 19.88 0.03 -7.10
CA VAL A 574 19.29 0.68 -5.92
C VAL A 574 18.35 1.83 -6.32
N ASP A 575 18.72 2.63 -7.32
CA ASP A 575 17.86 3.72 -7.81
C ASP A 575 16.58 3.19 -8.44
N GLY A 576 16.66 2.13 -9.24
CA GLY A 576 15.49 1.48 -9.83
C GLY A 576 14.58 0.85 -8.78
N LEU A 577 15.15 0.16 -7.79
CA LEU A 577 14.41 -0.43 -6.68
C LEU A 577 13.65 0.63 -5.87
N ARG A 578 14.31 1.76 -5.55
CA ARG A 578 13.64 2.89 -4.87
C ARG A 578 12.49 3.46 -5.69
N LYS A 579 12.67 3.60 -7.01
CA LYS A 579 11.63 4.09 -7.93
C LYS A 579 10.47 3.11 -8.07
N SER A 580 10.72 1.80 -7.91
CA SER A 580 9.67 0.78 -7.97
C SER A 580 8.71 0.82 -6.79
N GLY A 581 9.15 1.34 -5.64
CA GLY A 581 8.35 1.37 -4.40
C GLY A 581 8.36 0.07 -3.59
N GLU A 582 8.98 -1.00 -4.09
CA GLU A 582 9.04 -2.30 -3.42
C GLU A 582 10.17 -2.36 -2.38
N ILE A 583 9.83 -2.00 -1.14
CA ILE A 583 10.76 -1.81 -0.02
C ILE A 583 11.64 -3.04 0.25
N GLU A 584 11.07 -4.24 0.13
CA GLU A 584 11.75 -5.52 0.42
C GLU A 584 12.99 -5.74 -0.46
N PHE A 585 12.96 -5.29 -1.72
CA PHE A 585 14.11 -5.42 -2.62
C PHE A 585 15.15 -4.33 -2.41
N VAL A 586 14.74 -3.13 -1.99
CA VAL A 586 15.67 -2.03 -1.67
C VAL A 586 16.68 -2.48 -0.61
N ALA A 587 16.22 -3.16 0.45
CA ALA A 587 17.10 -3.73 1.47
C ALA A 587 18.17 -4.66 0.86
N ARG A 588 17.79 -5.58 -0.03
CA ARG A 588 18.73 -6.49 -0.72
C ARG A 588 19.78 -5.75 -1.55
N GLY A 589 19.36 -4.69 -2.25
CA GLY A 589 20.26 -3.82 -3.01
C GLY A 589 21.28 -3.10 -2.13
N LEU A 590 20.83 -2.56 -0.99
CA LEU A 590 21.68 -1.87 -0.02
C LEU A 590 22.71 -2.81 0.63
N LEU A 591 22.35 -4.07 0.92
CA LEU A 591 23.32 -5.06 1.41
C LEU A 591 24.48 -5.24 0.43
N THR A 592 24.17 -5.42 -0.87
CA THR A 592 25.21 -5.60 -1.90
C THR A 592 26.04 -4.31 -2.09
N ARG A 593 25.38 -3.13 -2.09
CA ARG A 593 26.07 -1.85 -2.24
C ARG A 593 26.97 -1.53 -1.06
N SER A 594 26.54 -1.84 0.16
CA SER A 594 27.36 -1.64 1.37
C SER A 594 28.65 -2.45 1.32
N TRP A 595 28.59 -3.71 0.86
CA TRP A 595 29.78 -4.54 0.68
C TRP A 595 30.72 -3.94 -0.36
N PHE A 596 30.20 -3.53 -1.52
CA PHE A 596 31.01 -2.88 -2.55
C PHE A 596 31.65 -1.57 -2.06
N ARG A 597 30.89 -0.72 -1.36
CA ARG A 597 31.38 0.55 -0.79
C ARG A 597 32.48 0.33 0.23
N ALA A 598 32.30 -0.62 1.14
CA ALA A 598 33.32 -0.97 2.14
C ALA A 598 34.65 -1.39 1.47
N LEU A 599 34.57 -2.22 0.41
CA LEU A 599 35.72 -2.68 -0.36
C LEU A 599 36.39 -1.61 -1.22
N THR A 600 35.68 -0.51 -1.52
CA THR A 600 36.16 0.55 -2.41
C THR A 600 36.58 1.83 -1.68
N GLY A 601 36.56 1.80 -0.34
CA GLY A 601 37.01 2.89 0.52
C GLY A 601 35.91 3.81 1.04
N ASP A 602 34.65 3.60 0.66
CA ASP A 602 33.49 4.39 1.15
C ASP A 602 32.83 3.70 2.35
N GLU A 603 33.55 3.65 3.47
CA GLU A 603 33.05 3.02 4.69
C GLU A 603 31.81 3.74 5.26
N ALA A 604 31.81 5.07 5.23
CA ALA A 604 30.69 5.86 5.74
C ALA A 604 29.41 5.58 4.94
N GLY A 605 29.50 5.53 3.60
CA GLY A 605 28.40 5.17 2.74
C GLY A 605 27.96 3.71 2.90
N ALA A 606 28.87 2.80 3.24
CA ALA A 606 28.52 1.41 3.54
C ALA A 606 27.71 1.29 4.85
N LYS A 607 28.12 2.01 5.91
CA LYS A 607 27.39 2.05 7.19
C LYS A 607 26.00 2.67 7.01
N ALA A 608 25.91 3.78 6.28
CA ALA A 608 24.65 4.45 5.97
C ALA A 608 23.68 3.53 5.20
N ASP A 609 24.17 2.75 4.23
CA ASP A 609 23.34 1.78 3.51
C ASP A 609 22.78 0.68 4.43
N LEU A 610 23.57 0.20 5.41
CA LEU A 610 23.11 -0.82 6.36
C LEU A 610 22.15 -0.25 7.41
N ASP A 611 22.30 1.01 7.78
CA ASP A 611 21.36 1.72 8.67
C ASP A 611 20.00 1.91 7.97
N GLU A 612 20.00 2.34 6.71
CA GLU A 612 18.79 2.41 5.89
C GLU A 612 18.15 1.02 5.72
N ALA A 613 18.95 -0.01 5.40
CA ALA A 613 18.44 -1.38 5.25
C ALA A 613 17.81 -1.91 6.55
N TRP A 614 18.38 -1.57 7.70
CA TRP A 614 17.83 -1.92 9.02
C TRP A 614 16.46 -1.26 9.24
N ASP A 615 16.32 0.01 8.88
CA ASP A 615 15.06 0.75 9.02
C ASP A 615 13.96 0.22 8.10
N LEU A 616 14.33 -0.18 6.87
CA LEU A 616 13.41 -0.81 5.92
C LEU A 616 13.01 -2.22 6.35
N ALA A 617 13.86 -2.94 7.09
CA ALA A 617 13.60 -4.29 7.58
C ALA A 617 12.72 -4.35 8.86
N ARG A 618 12.08 -3.24 9.27
CA ARG A 618 11.15 -3.26 10.41
C ARG A 618 9.96 -4.18 10.11
N GLY A 619 9.70 -5.14 11.01
CA GLY A 619 8.68 -6.16 10.80
C GLY A 619 9.09 -7.29 9.85
N ALA A 620 10.35 -7.30 9.38
CA ALA A 620 10.84 -8.31 8.46
C ALA A 620 12.13 -9.00 8.97
N PRO A 621 12.01 -10.02 9.85
CA PRO A 621 13.13 -10.57 10.62
C PRO A 621 14.22 -11.27 9.76
N LEU A 622 13.86 -11.82 8.59
CA LEU A 622 14.84 -12.40 7.67
C LEU A 622 15.80 -11.33 7.13
N PHE A 623 15.27 -10.16 6.75
CA PHE A 623 16.11 -9.04 6.31
C PHE A 623 16.92 -8.45 7.47
N GLN A 624 16.37 -8.40 8.69
CA GLN A 624 17.14 -8.00 9.87
C GLN A 624 18.33 -8.94 10.12
N THR A 625 18.13 -10.24 9.92
CA THR A 625 19.18 -11.26 10.00
C THR A 625 20.28 -10.99 8.96
N ASP A 626 19.91 -10.77 7.71
CA ASP A 626 20.85 -10.48 6.62
C ASP A 626 21.66 -9.19 6.88
N VAL A 627 21.03 -8.15 7.44
CA VAL A 627 21.71 -6.90 7.85
C VAL A 627 22.72 -7.17 8.98
N LEU A 628 22.34 -7.95 10.00
CA LEU A 628 23.23 -8.29 11.12
C LEU A 628 24.44 -9.10 10.66
N LEU A 629 24.22 -10.11 9.81
CA LEU A 629 25.28 -10.91 9.22
C LEU A 629 26.20 -10.04 8.38
N THR A 630 25.66 -9.16 7.53
CA THR A 630 26.47 -8.27 6.69
C THR A 630 27.30 -7.29 7.53
N ARG A 631 26.71 -6.67 8.55
CA ARG A 631 27.44 -5.78 9.48
C ARG A 631 28.61 -6.52 10.16
N ALA A 632 28.37 -7.71 10.69
CA ALA A 632 29.42 -8.50 11.33
C ALA A 632 30.51 -8.89 10.32
N ARG A 633 30.12 -9.38 9.14
CA ARG A 633 31.02 -9.79 8.07
C ARG A 633 31.92 -8.67 7.57
N LEU A 634 31.43 -7.44 7.47
CA LEU A 634 32.20 -6.30 6.94
C LEU A 634 33.02 -5.57 8.01
N PHE A 635 32.51 -5.41 9.23
CA PHE A 635 33.07 -4.47 10.21
C PHE A 635 33.64 -5.13 11.48
N HIS A 636 33.76 -6.46 11.53
CA HIS A 636 34.30 -7.15 12.71
C HIS A 636 35.71 -6.70 13.11
N HIS A 637 36.57 -6.33 12.16
CA HIS A 637 37.92 -5.85 12.43
C HIS A 637 37.95 -4.53 13.21
N GLN A 638 36.89 -3.71 13.12
CA GLN A 638 36.77 -2.43 13.82
C GLN A 638 36.20 -2.59 15.23
N ASN A 639 35.20 -3.47 15.37
CA ASN A 639 34.54 -3.71 16.65
C ASN A 639 34.15 -5.19 16.79
N PRO A 640 35.10 -6.06 17.19
CA PRO A 640 34.85 -7.50 17.30
C PRO A 640 33.73 -7.85 18.28
N THR A 641 33.61 -7.10 19.38
CA THR A 641 32.56 -7.31 20.39
C THR A 641 31.17 -7.05 19.79
N GLN A 642 30.99 -5.92 19.09
CA GLN A 642 29.73 -5.61 18.44
C GLN A 642 29.39 -6.63 17.34
N ALA A 643 30.38 -7.11 16.59
CA ALA A 643 30.20 -8.15 15.60
C ALA A 643 29.73 -9.47 16.22
N ARG A 644 30.33 -9.91 17.34
CA ARG A 644 29.88 -11.12 18.07
C ARG A 644 28.44 -10.98 18.57
N THR A 645 28.07 -9.82 19.11
CA THR A 645 26.69 -9.54 19.52
C THR A 645 25.72 -9.60 18.33
N ALA A 646 26.12 -9.07 17.18
CA ALA A 646 25.32 -9.14 15.96
C ALA A 646 25.14 -10.59 15.47
N LEU A 647 26.20 -11.42 15.50
CA LEU A 647 26.13 -12.84 15.15
C LEU A 647 25.23 -13.62 16.11
N ALA A 648 25.35 -13.39 17.42
CA ALA A 648 24.48 -14.03 18.40
C ALA A 648 22.99 -13.69 18.16
N ARG A 649 22.70 -12.43 17.82
CA ARG A 649 21.34 -12.00 17.47
C ARG A 649 20.88 -12.61 16.13
N ALA A 650 21.75 -12.66 15.12
CA ALA A 650 21.44 -13.31 13.84
C ALA A 650 21.12 -14.80 14.04
N ARG A 651 21.92 -15.52 14.83
CA ARG A 651 21.68 -16.92 15.23
C ARG A 651 20.32 -17.09 15.88
N ALA A 652 19.97 -16.23 16.83
CA ALA A 652 18.68 -16.30 17.51
C ALA A 652 17.51 -16.14 16.51
N LEU A 653 17.60 -15.17 15.59
CA LEU A 653 16.58 -14.96 14.55
C LEU A 653 16.50 -16.14 13.57
N ILE A 654 17.64 -16.69 13.14
CA ILE A 654 17.70 -17.86 12.25
C ILE A 654 16.96 -19.04 12.88
N HIS A 655 17.27 -19.38 14.14
CA HIS A 655 16.60 -20.48 14.83
C HIS A 655 15.13 -20.21 15.10
N GLN A 656 14.79 -18.98 15.53
CA GLN A 656 13.41 -18.60 15.82
C GLN A 656 12.51 -18.71 14.59
N HIS A 657 13.01 -18.32 13.41
CA HIS A 657 12.22 -18.22 12.19
C HIS A 657 12.43 -19.39 11.22
N GLY A 658 13.35 -20.31 11.49
CA GLY A 658 13.69 -21.41 10.59
C GLY A 658 14.37 -20.95 9.28
N TYR A 659 15.13 -19.85 9.35
CA TYR A 659 15.80 -19.22 8.21
C TYR A 659 17.17 -19.86 7.92
N HIS A 660 17.18 -21.18 7.67
CA HIS A 660 18.42 -21.97 7.59
C HIS A 660 19.24 -21.73 6.32
N ARG A 661 18.75 -20.94 5.36
CA ARG A 661 19.55 -20.45 4.22
C ARG A 661 20.90 -19.88 4.66
N ARG A 662 20.93 -19.18 5.80
CA ARG A 662 22.10 -18.44 6.29
C ARG A 662 22.93 -19.20 7.33
N ASP A 663 22.61 -20.46 7.61
CA ASP A 663 23.34 -21.28 8.59
C ASP A 663 24.84 -21.35 8.26
N GLN A 664 25.15 -21.46 6.96
CA GLN A 664 26.52 -21.59 6.50
C GLN A 664 27.30 -20.26 6.57
N GLU A 665 26.68 -19.15 6.17
CA GLU A 665 27.27 -17.81 6.32
C GLU A 665 27.48 -17.43 7.79
N LEU A 666 26.55 -17.80 8.67
CA LEU A 666 26.69 -17.64 10.12
C LEU A 666 27.89 -18.44 10.63
N THR A 667 27.97 -19.72 10.25
CA THR A 667 29.08 -20.60 10.65
C THR A 667 30.43 -20.07 10.21
N ASP A 668 30.55 -19.61 8.96
CA ASP A 668 31.78 -19.00 8.43
C ASP A 668 32.15 -17.73 9.22
N ALA A 669 31.17 -16.86 9.48
CA ALA A 669 31.40 -15.63 10.22
C ALA A 669 31.82 -15.90 11.67
N GLU A 670 31.22 -16.89 12.33
CA GLU A 670 31.58 -17.28 13.71
C GLU A 670 32.94 -17.96 13.81
N ALA A 671 33.34 -18.75 12.82
CA ALA A 671 34.67 -19.34 12.76
C ALA A 671 35.76 -18.25 12.73
N VAL A 672 35.51 -17.16 12.01
CA VAL A 672 36.43 -16.02 11.87
C VAL A 672 36.39 -15.09 13.10
N ILE A 673 35.20 -14.78 13.61
CA ILE A 673 34.99 -13.72 14.61
C ILE A 673 35.04 -14.27 16.05
N GLY A 674 34.72 -15.56 16.23
CA GLY A 674 34.69 -16.27 17.50
C GLY A 674 36.05 -16.77 18.02
N THR A 675 37.10 -16.74 17.20
CA THR A 675 38.43 -17.31 17.54
C THR A 675 39.49 -16.28 17.99
N ALA A 676 39.13 -15.01 18.20
CA ALA A 676 40.07 -14.04 18.78
C ALA A 676 40.08 -14.08 20.32
N GLN A 677 40.68 -15.14 20.88
CA GLN A 677 41.20 -15.17 22.25
C GLN A 677 42.39 -16.14 22.43
N THR A 678 43.44 -16.06 21.61
CA THR A 678 44.78 -16.51 22.02
C THR A 678 45.89 -15.89 21.19
N GLN A 679 46.44 -14.76 21.65
CA GLN A 679 47.89 -14.46 21.65
C GLN A 679 48.11 -12.99 22.01
N ARG A 680 48.36 -12.72 23.30
CA ARG A 680 49.46 -11.89 23.82
C ARG A 680 49.34 -11.79 25.35
N GLN A 681 49.82 -12.84 26.02
CA GLN A 681 50.68 -12.83 27.21
C GLN A 681 50.61 -14.23 27.85
N GLY A 682 51.79 -14.83 28.07
CA GLY A 682 51.93 -16.25 28.38
C GLY A 682 51.48 -16.66 29.79
N GLY A 683 51.16 -17.95 29.92
CA GLY A 683 51.08 -18.61 31.23
C GLY A 683 49.97 -19.65 31.38
N ARG A 684 50.33 -20.91 31.09
CA ARG A 684 49.70 -22.20 31.50
C ARG A 684 48.30 -22.57 30.99
N ALA A 685 48.24 -23.83 30.58
CA ALA A 685 47.11 -24.57 30.06
C ALA A 685 46.09 -24.91 31.14
N ASP A 686 44.81 -24.91 30.77
CA ASP A 686 43.82 -25.87 31.25
C ASP A 686 42.84 -26.17 30.11
N ALA A 687 42.64 -27.46 29.86
CA ALA A 687 41.90 -28.02 28.75
C ALA A 687 40.42 -28.21 29.10
N TYR A 688 39.51 -27.87 28.18
CA TYR A 688 38.16 -28.45 28.12
C TYR A 688 37.76 -28.75 26.66
N PRO A 689 37.01 -29.84 26.39
CA PRO A 689 36.88 -30.46 25.06
C PRO A 689 35.73 -29.89 24.21
N PRO A 690 35.73 -30.11 22.87
CA PRO A 690 34.69 -29.64 21.96
C PRO A 690 33.42 -30.50 22.01
N LEU A 691 32.25 -29.84 21.99
CA LEU A 691 30.93 -30.48 21.95
C LEU A 691 30.53 -30.88 20.53
N TYR A 692 29.87 -32.04 20.47
CA TYR A 692 29.58 -32.88 19.30
C TYR A 692 28.60 -32.26 18.28
N ILE A 693 28.91 -32.51 17.00
CA ILE A 693 28.02 -32.38 15.85
C ILE A 693 27.04 -33.57 15.86
N TYR A 694 25.74 -33.32 16.00
CA TYR A 694 24.72 -34.34 15.73
C TYR A 694 24.38 -34.34 14.24
N SER A 695 24.78 -35.42 13.56
CA SER A 695 24.29 -35.75 12.22
C SER A 695 22.93 -36.44 12.31
N TRP A 696 21.90 -35.88 11.68
CA TRP A 696 20.60 -36.52 11.54
C TRP A 696 20.57 -37.32 10.24
N ARG A 697 20.72 -38.65 10.34
CA ARG A 697 20.34 -39.58 9.27
C ARG A 697 18.94 -40.11 9.57
N TYR A 698 18.01 -39.82 8.67
CA TYR A 698 16.72 -40.50 8.57
C TYR A 698 16.95 -42.02 8.48
N ARG A 699 16.29 -42.78 9.37
CA ARG A 699 16.10 -44.22 9.22
C ARG A 699 14.61 -44.51 9.10
N GLU A 700 14.27 -45.12 7.98
CA GLU A 700 12.98 -45.68 7.62
C GLU A 700 12.40 -46.57 8.73
N LYS A 701 11.07 -46.56 8.89
CA LYS A 701 10.31 -47.57 9.64
C LYS A 701 9.35 -48.32 8.71
N PRO A 702 9.22 -49.64 8.89
CA PRO A 702 7.95 -50.32 8.64
C PRO A 702 7.55 -51.16 9.90
N PRO A 703 6.42 -51.89 9.93
CA PRO A 703 5.19 -51.42 10.57
C PRO A 703 4.66 -52.37 11.68
N GLY A 704 3.73 -51.89 12.53
CA GLY A 704 2.90 -52.78 13.35
C GLY A 704 2.19 -52.16 14.55
N PHE A 705 0.85 -52.10 14.47
CA PHE A 705 -0.16 -52.38 15.53
C PHE A 705 0.03 -51.76 16.95
N ARG A 706 -0.91 -51.03 17.58
CA ARG A 706 -2.37 -51.20 17.73
C ARG A 706 -3.01 -49.88 18.21
N LYS A 707 -4.28 -49.66 17.81
CA LYS A 707 -5.24 -48.70 18.38
C LYS A 707 -5.34 -48.83 19.90
N ARG A 708 -5.27 -47.72 20.64
CA ARG A 708 -6.06 -47.49 21.86
C ARG A 708 -6.52 -46.03 21.96
N ARG A 709 -7.84 -45.88 22.06
CA ARG A 709 -8.57 -44.66 22.43
C ARG A 709 -8.21 -44.23 23.84
N PHE A 710 -8.05 -42.92 24.06
CA PHE A 710 -8.42 -42.13 25.24
C PHE A 710 -8.42 -40.66 24.74
N GLY A 711 -9.34 -39.76 25.05
CA GLY A 711 -10.21 -39.60 26.21
C GLY A 711 -10.15 -38.10 26.55
N SER A 712 -11.28 -37.41 26.41
CA SER A 712 -11.47 -35.96 26.59
C SER A 712 -11.16 -35.44 28.00
N TRP A 713 -10.55 -34.26 28.12
CA TRP A 713 -10.62 -33.32 29.27
C TRP A 713 -10.25 -31.91 28.71
N ARG A 714 -11.13 -30.92 28.53
CA ARG A 714 -11.88 -30.03 29.46
C ARG A 714 -11.05 -29.41 30.60
N ASN A 715 -10.93 -28.07 30.49
CA ASN A 715 -10.78 -27.01 31.48
C ASN A 715 -9.57 -27.01 32.43
N LEU A 716 -8.66 -26.05 32.21
CA LEU A 716 -8.35 -24.95 33.13
C LEU A 716 -7.77 -23.77 32.35
#